data_AF-X0CR92-F1
#
_entry.id   AF-X0CR92-F1
#
_cell.length_a   1.000
_cell.length_b   1.000
_cell.length_c   1.000
_cell.angle_alpha   90.00
_cell.angle_beta   90.00
_cell.angle_gamma   90.00
#
_symmetry.space_group_name_H-M   'P 1'
#
loop_
_entity.id
_entity.type
_entity.pdbx_description
1 polymer ?
#
loop_
_entity_poly.entity_id
_entity_poly.type
_entity_poly.pdbx_seq_one_letter_code
_entity_poly.pdbx_strand_id
1 'polypeptide(L)'
;MTRFSSAQDPNYIKVSGEIESFYKAIYNSKISSQRLPKGNQITKSEAGEKGSPGLHTDIPILDPFTPRALGKTALDTFLATLRFEGMNIRQESIPEPSLNTGAWLFKHSLYRQWIVTTDTGQHLLFIKGKPGAGKSTLMREAVRQTQAIKKKDNICVGFFSDAQGRTLQRSSNGMFRSLLYQLLPYTTVGLYGDKLLAATVLTEATLLQENNENGVSPSVIWTQRQLQTFLTEVLESLSLTNTQVFVFVDALDEMEESIQRYQIEFWGELVQSPRFANLRVCLSCRHFPNITVTGCLELSLDLYNSDDIFTYIQRRLNARISHSESHWSTAITKKVHAMSSGVFLWTELVLDDVLAMYDRGVSLQIIMNQIEKMPPELETLYKRMLSFIEPDELSVARKMFAWVLAATRPLRLDEWHHIMAFIQPEPPRSLHEWKLSETFTENDDQLERVTKHTSKGLLEVSSQSGLAAGLIPDASSINAGVGSLDHEQGSARIVRIIHKSVYDFLIHHQGFVSLGSDVANPLTQCHCIIANTCLDYIVIPELNEYVDALRQVDKETHPSSSCSASHQSQLTSGSQWLREWKQNFDNIQALSLVDRIQSVQSWVSGADVLYTTPSSPKAYSVSFHSDSVEFRSQALSEYLALLIYSVTELLFHVDLARSDRTNLEVEELLSRLNDSHLADRLAVLLQGHYSNNPLTALRRETPGKSWAAKSFRALAQPLAST
;
A
#
# COMPACT_ATOMS: atom_id res chain seq x y z
N MET A 1 17.72 31.78 5.93
CA MET A 1 18.20 31.54 4.54
C MET A 1 17.00 31.21 3.66
N THR A 2 16.89 31.83 2.49
CA THR A 2 15.87 31.51 1.47
C THR A 2 16.31 30.27 0.69
N ARG A 3 15.36 29.37 0.41
CA ARG A 3 15.59 28.05 -0.23
C ARG A 3 16.16 28.15 -1.67
N PHE A 4 16.13 29.35 -2.27
CA PHE A 4 16.69 29.65 -3.58
C PHE A 4 17.70 30.78 -3.48
N SER A 5 18.79 30.65 -4.24
CA SER A 5 19.92 31.58 -4.21
C SER A 5 19.61 32.92 -4.90
N SER A 6 18.72 32.92 -5.89
CA SER A 6 18.23 34.12 -6.59
C SER A 6 17.01 33.79 -7.46
N ALA A 7 16.39 34.80 -8.08
CA ALA A 7 15.34 34.59 -9.09
C ALA A 7 15.87 33.94 -10.40
N GLN A 8 17.20 33.84 -10.54
CA GLN A 8 17.88 33.15 -11.63
C GLN A 8 18.31 31.72 -11.26
N ASP A 9 17.98 31.26 -10.04
CA ASP A 9 18.25 29.90 -9.59
C ASP A 9 17.49 28.90 -10.47
N PRO A 10 18.16 27.90 -11.09
CA PRO A 10 17.51 26.95 -11.99
C PRO A 10 16.33 26.22 -11.34
N ASN A 11 16.40 25.98 -10.02
CA ASN A 11 15.35 25.33 -9.26
C ASN A 11 14.18 26.30 -8.98
N TYR A 12 14.46 27.58 -8.76
CA TYR A 12 13.42 28.61 -8.65
C TYR A 12 12.67 28.76 -9.98
N ILE A 13 13.39 28.86 -11.10
CA ILE A 13 12.79 29.01 -12.44
C ILE A 13 11.89 27.82 -12.78
N LYS A 14 12.33 26.60 -12.43
CA LYS A 14 11.56 25.38 -12.67
C LYS A 14 10.27 25.35 -11.84
N VAL A 15 10.36 25.64 -10.54
CA VAL A 15 9.19 25.65 -9.65
C VAL A 15 8.24 26.81 -10.00
N SER A 16 8.76 28.00 -10.30
CA SER A 16 7.94 29.15 -10.69
C SER A 16 7.24 28.92 -12.03
N GLY A 17 7.91 28.26 -12.99
CA GLY A 17 7.32 27.91 -14.29
C GLY A 17 6.16 26.92 -14.18
N GLU A 18 6.28 25.92 -13.31
CA GLU A 18 5.20 24.95 -13.04
C GLU A 18 4.00 25.61 -12.35
N ILE A 19 4.24 26.48 -11.37
CA ILE A 19 3.17 27.24 -10.69
C ILE A 19 2.47 28.20 -11.68
N GLU A 20 3.23 28.85 -12.56
CA GLU A 20 2.66 29.73 -13.58
C GLU A 20 1.82 28.96 -14.61
N SER A 21 2.28 27.77 -15.01
CA SER A 21 1.53 26.84 -15.88
C SER A 21 0.21 26.43 -15.22
N PHE A 22 0.24 26.09 -13.94
CA PHE A 22 -0.93 25.71 -13.16
C PHE A 22 -1.95 26.86 -13.06
N TYR A 23 -1.47 28.07 -12.78
CA TYR A 23 -2.33 29.27 -12.72
C TYR A 23 -2.94 29.60 -14.08
N LYS A 24 -2.17 29.49 -15.18
CA LYS A 24 -2.69 29.68 -16.55
C LYS A 24 -3.74 28.64 -16.92
N ALA A 25 -3.57 27.38 -16.52
CA ALA A 25 -4.56 26.32 -16.74
C ALA A 25 -5.89 26.60 -16.02
N ILE A 26 -5.83 27.07 -14.76
CA ILE A 26 -7.01 27.46 -13.97
C ILE A 26 -7.67 28.73 -14.53
N TYR A 27 -6.88 29.68 -15.01
CA TYR A 27 -7.39 30.91 -15.62
C TYR A 27 -8.11 30.61 -16.95
N ASN A 28 -7.53 29.74 -17.79
CA ASN A 28 -8.11 29.36 -19.08
C ASN A 28 -9.35 28.47 -18.93
N SER A 29 -9.42 27.62 -17.90
CA SER A 29 -10.62 26.82 -17.64
C SER A 29 -11.79 27.71 -17.21
N LYS A 30 -11.55 28.78 -16.42
CA LYS A 30 -12.57 29.76 -16.03
C LYS A 30 -13.10 30.61 -17.20
N ILE A 31 -12.24 30.96 -18.16
CA ILE A 31 -12.65 31.69 -19.39
C ILE A 31 -13.51 30.80 -20.30
N SER A 32 -13.20 29.50 -20.37
CA SER A 32 -13.93 28.54 -21.21
C SER A 32 -15.36 28.28 -20.71
N SER A 33 -15.58 28.36 -19.40
CA SER A 33 -16.90 28.23 -18.77
C SER A 33 -17.81 29.47 -18.85
N GLN A 34 -17.34 30.61 -19.38
CA GLN A 34 -18.11 31.87 -19.45
C GLN A 34 -18.53 32.29 -20.88
N ARG A 35 -18.25 31.50 -21.93
CA ARG A 35 -18.70 31.80 -23.31
C ARG A 35 -19.65 30.75 -23.86
N LEU A 36 -20.93 30.87 -23.52
CA LEU A 36 -22.05 30.41 -24.35
C LEU A 36 -22.41 31.54 -25.35
N PRO A 37 -22.49 31.32 -26.67
CA PRO A 37 -22.89 32.37 -27.60
C PRO A 37 -24.41 32.56 -27.58
N LYS A 38 -24.84 33.74 -27.14
CA LYS A 38 -26.17 34.28 -27.44
C LYS A 38 -26.17 34.76 -28.90
N GLY A 39 -27.16 34.33 -29.68
CA GLY A 39 -27.37 34.85 -31.03
C GLY A 39 -27.76 36.33 -31.03
N ASN A 40 -27.25 37.08 -32.00
CA ASN A 40 -28.08 37.95 -32.84
C ASN A 40 -27.29 38.66 -33.96
N GLN A 41 -28.00 38.82 -35.07
CA GLN A 41 -27.91 39.89 -36.08
C GLN A 41 -26.71 39.89 -37.04
N ILE A 42 -26.93 39.22 -38.18
CA ILE A 42 -26.26 39.51 -39.44
C ILE A 42 -26.96 40.72 -40.07
N THR A 43 -26.18 41.77 -40.32
CA THR A 43 -26.56 42.95 -41.10
C THR A 43 -26.62 42.61 -42.59
N LYS A 44 -27.61 43.18 -43.27
CA LYS A 44 -27.83 43.11 -44.72
C LYS A 44 -26.68 43.76 -45.49
N SER A 45 -26.26 43.12 -46.58
CA SER A 45 -25.90 43.78 -47.85
C SER A 45 -26.15 42.81 -49.01
N GLU A 46 -26.57 43.37 -50.14
CA GLU A 46 -27.31 42.78 -51.26
C GLU A 46 -26.42 42.10 -52.33
N ALA A 47 -26.93 41.04 -52.99
CA ALA A 47 -27.28 41.02 -54.43
C ALA A 47 -27.25 39.60 -55.06
N GLY A 48 -28.32 39.30 -55.83
CA GLY A 48 -28.59 38.30 -56.90
C GLY A 48 -27.73 37.02 -57.05
N GLU A 49 -28.26 35.85 -57.44
CA GLU A 49 -29.36 35.54 -58.35
C GLU A 49 -29.83 34.08 -58.18
N LYS A 50 -31.03 33.83 -58.72
CA LYS A 50 -31.90 32.66 -58.56
C LYS A 50 -31.39 31.38 -59.23
N GLY A 51 -31.70 30.24 -58.61
CA GLY A 51 -31.79 28.94 -59.28
C GLY A 51 -32.16 27.79 -58.33
N SER A 52 -33.42 27.36 -58.34
CA SER A 52 -33.88 26.03 -57.85
C SER A 52 -34.93 25.52 -58.86
N PRO A 53 -35.40 24.26 -58.85
CA PRO A 53 -35.08 23.12 -57.97
C PRO A 53 -34.91 21.75 -58.71
N GLY A 54 -34.49 20.69 -58.00
CA GLY A 54 -34.65 19.32 -58.52
C GLY A 54 -34.05 18.17 -57.69
N LEU A 55 -34.89 17.60 -56.81
CA LEU A 55 -35.02 16.18 -56.46
C LEU A 55 -34.08 15.46 -55.45
N HIS A 56 -34.80 14.76 -54.56
CA HIS A 56 -34.47 13.59 -53.74
C HIS A 56 -33.71 13.75 -52.41
N THR A 57 -34.53 13.79 -51.37
CA THR A 57 -34.26 13.32 -50.01
C THR A 57 -33.92 11.83 -50.01
N ASP A 58 -32.72 11.49 -49.58
CA ASP A 58 -32.42 10.22 -48.91
C ASP A 58 -31.74 10.55 -47.57
N ILE A 59 -32.46 10.30 -46.48
CA ILE A 59 -31.93 10.31 -45.13
C ILE A 59 -31.39 8.90 -44.87
N PRO A 60 -30.09 8.69 -44.60
CA PRO A 60 -29.64 7.41 -44.07
C PRO A 60 -30.14 7.32 -42.63
N ILE A 61 -31.04 6.38 -42.38
CA ILE A 61 -31.45 5.95 -41.06
C ILE A 61 -30.19 5.44 -40.34
N LEU A 62 -29.74 6.19 -39.33
CA LEU A 62 -28.73 5.74 -38.38
C LEU A 62 -29.31 4.59 -37.56
N ASP A 63 -28.83 3.38 -37.81
CA ASP A 63 -29.14 2.19 -37.01
C ASP A 63 -28.53 2.34 -35.60
N PRO A 64 -29.33 2.33 -34.51
CA PRO A 64 -28.84 2.54 -33.14
C PRO A 64 -27.97 1.39 -32.60
N PHE A 65 -27.81 0.30 -33.35
CA PHE A 65 -27.19 -0.94 -32.89
C PHE A 65 -25.79 -1.22 -33.43
N THR A 66 -25.03 -0.20 -33.85
CA THR A 66 -23.60 -0.36 -34.17
C THR A 66 -22.73 0.00 -32.95
N PRO A 67 -22.18 -0.98 -32.20
CA PRO A 67 -21.32 -0.68 -31.06
C PRO A 67 -19.99 -0.14 -31.57
N ARG A 68 -19.59 1.04 -31.08
CA ARG A 68 -18.26 1.60 -31.34
C ARG A 68 -17.20 0.67 -30.75
N ALA A 69 -16.14 0.42 -31.51
CA ALA A 69 -14.93 -0.24 -31.00
C ALA A 69 -14.51 0.41 -29.68
N LEU A 70 -14.06 -0.41 -28.72
CA LEU A 70 -13.69 0.07 -27.39
C LEU A 70 -12.56 1.11 -27.53
N GLY A 71 -12.88 2.38 -27.28
CA GLY A 71 -11.90 3.45 -27.37
C GLY A 71 -10.81 3.25 -26.31
N LYS A 72 -9.54 3.49 -26.68
CA LYS A 72 -8.39 3.38 -25.76
C LYS A 72 -8.65 4.06 -24.40
N THR A 73 -9.30 5.22 -24.41
CA THR A 73 -9.69 5.98 -23.21
C THR A 73 -10.68 5.25 -22.28
N ALA A 74 -11.62 4.47 -22.84
CA ALA A 74 -12.56 3.68 -22.04
C ALA A 74 -11.86 2.49 -21.38
N LEU A 75 -10.97 1.81 -22.11
CA LEU A 75 -10.13 0.75 -21.55
C LEU A 75 -9.25 1.27 -20.41
N ASP A 76 -8.56 2.39 -20.64
CA ASP A 76 -7.67 2.99 -19.64
C ASP A 76 -8.44 3.39 -18.37
N THR A 77 -9.65 3.93 -18.53
CA THR A 77 -10.55 4.26 -17.41
C THR A 77 -10.96 2.99 -16.65
N PHE A 78 -11.33 1.92 -17.36
CA PHE A 78 -11.71 0.66 -16.74
C PHE A 78 -10.53 -0.01 -16.01
N LEU A 79 -9.35 -0.05 -16.64
CA LEU A 79 -8.12 -0.57 -16.05
C LEU A 79 -7.75 0.19 -14.77
N ALA A 80 -7.98 1.50 -14.71
CA ALA A 80 -7.77 2.29 -13.51
C ALA A 80 -8.63 1.82 -12.32
N THR A 81 -9.82 1.26 -12.57
CA THR A 81 -10.72 0.74 -11.53
C THR A 81 -10.25 -0.61 -10.97
N LEU A 82 -9.55 -1.40 -11.80
CA LEU A 82 -8.96 -2.67 -11.38
C LEU A 82 -7.65 -2.45 -10.62
N ARG A 83 -6.92 -1.37 -10.91
CA ARG A 83 -5.66 -1.04 -10.25
C ARG A 83 -5.85 -0.87 -8.73
N PHE A 84 -4.90 -1.39 -7.95
CA PHE A 84 -4.81 -1.17 -6.51
C PHE A 84 -3.35 -0.98 -6.10
N GLU A 85 -3.16 -0.31 -4.96
CA GLU A 85 -1.83 -0.07 -4.40
C GLU A 85 -1.17 -1.40 -4.00
N GLY A 86 0.05 -1.64 -4.48
CA GLY A 86 0.78 -2.87 -4.19
C GLY A 86 0.57 -4.03 -5.18
N MET A 87 -0.19 -3.84 -6.26
CA MET A 87 -0.53 -4.89 -7.24
C MET A 87 0.67 -5.70 -7.75
N ASN A 88 1.81 -5.04 -8.06
CA ASN A 88 2.99 -5.69 -8.62
C ASN A 88 4.21 -5.74 -7.66
N ILE A 89 4.09 -5.11 -6.47
CA ILE A 89 5.22 -4.92 -5.54
C ILE A 89 5.91 -6.24 -5.20
N ARG A 90 5.12 -7.29 -4.98
CA ARG A 90 5.66 -8.59 -4.61
C ARG A 90 6.54 -9.16 -5.71
N GLN A 91 6.02 -9.23 -6.94
CA GLN A 91 6.73 -9.77 -8.09
C GLN A 91 8.04 -9.02 -8.35
N GLU A 92 8.00 -7.69 -8.26
CA GLU A 92 9.16 -6.82 -8.46
C GLU A 92 10.22 -7.01 -7.37
N SER A 93 9.79 -7.26 -6.13
CA SER A 93 10.70 -7.44 -4.98
C SER A 93 11.41 -8.79 -4.90
N ILE A 94 10.98 -9.80 -5.65
CA ILE A 94 11.64 -11.12 -5.65
C ILE A 94 13.04 -10.96 -6.27
N PRO A 95 14.11 -11.57 -5.73
CA PRO A 95 15.44 -11.49 -6.33
C PRO A 95 15.58 -12.43 -7.54
N GLU A 96 16.51 -12.11 -8.46
CA GLU A 96 16.82 -12.99 -9.60
C GLU A 96 17.44 -14.30 -9.11
N PRO A 97 17.23 -15.43 -9.84
CA PRO A 97 17.98 -16.63 -9.57
C PRO A 97 19.47 -16.32 -9.56
N SER A 98 20.22 -16.90 -8.62
CA SER A 98 21.68 -16.78 -8.64
C SER A 98 22.23 -17.33 -9.97
N LEU A 99 23.31 -16.76 -10.49
CA LEU A 99 23.87 -17.21 -11.77
C LEU A 99 24.05 -18.73 -11.82
N ASN A 100 23.67 -19.33 -12.95
CA ASN A 100 23.68 -20.77 -13.18
C ASN A 100 22.76 -21.60 -12.27
N THR A 101 21.75 -20.99 -11.65
CA THR A 101 20.69 -21.70 -10.91
C THR A 101 19.33 -21.51 -11.58
N GLY A 102 18.37 -22.39 -11.26
CA GLY A 102 16.97 -22.32 -11.66
C GLY A 102 16.65 -22.85 -13.07
N ALA A 103 17.66 -23.04 -13.92
CA ALA A 103 17.47 -23.48 -15.29
C ALA A 103 16.92 -24.92 -15.42
N TRP A 104 17.00 -25.73 -14.36
CA TRP A 104 16.53 -27.11 -14.37
C TRP A 104 15.00 -27.19 -14.52
N LEU A 105 14.24 -26.22 -14.01
CA LEU A 105 12.77 -26.23 -14.07
C LEU A 105 12.29 -26.33 -15.53
N PHE A 106 12.89 -25.54 -16.42
CA PHE A 106 12.57 -25.51 -17.86
C PHE A 106 13.04 -26.77 -18.62
N LYS A 107 13.88 -27.59 -17.98
CA LYS A 107 14.34 -28.89 -18.48
C LYS A 107 13.54 -30.05 -17.88
N HIS A 108 12.83 -29.83 -16.79
CA HIS A 108 12.08 -30.84 -16.09
C HIS A 108 10.93 -31.39 -16.95
N SER A 109 10.74 -32.72 -16.92
CA SER A 109 9.77 -33.42 -17.76
C SER A 109 8.35 -32.92 -17.55
N LEU A 110 7.91 -32.80 -16.30
CA LEU A 110 6.55 -32.33 -15.96
C LEU A 110 6.29 -30.88 -16.42
N TYR A 111 7.27 -29.98 -16.30
CA TYR A 111 7.12 -28.60 -16.73
C TYR A 111 7.00 -28.52 -18.26
N ARG A 112 7.84 -29.27 -18.99
CA ARG A 112 7.75 -29.35 -20.45
C ARG A 112 6.45 -29.98 -20.92
N GLN A 113 6.02 -31.05 -20.25
CA GLN A 113 4.74 -31.71 -20.52
C GLN A 113 3.57 -30.74 -20.32
N TRP A 114 3.54 -30.00 -19.21
CA TRP A 114 2.52 -28.98 -18.94
C TRP A 114 2.41 -27.94 -20.08
N ILE A 115 3.53 -27.48 -20.63
CA ILE A 115 3.53 -26.49 -21.72
C ILE A 115 2.88 -27.03 -23.00
N VAL A 116 3.11 -28.30 -23.35
CA VAL A 116 2.79 -28.83 -24.70
C VAL A 116 1.65 -29.84 -24.74
N THR A 117 1.21 -30.35 -23.58
CA THR A 117 0.16 -31.37 -23.49
C THR A 117 -1.15 -30.89 -24.12
N THR A 118 -1.99 -31.81 -24.56
CA THR A 118 -3.38 -31.53 -25.01
C THR A 118 -4.42 -32.15 -24.06
N ASP A 119 -3.95 -32.83 -23.01
CA ASP A 119 -4.80 -33.44 -21.99
C ASP A 119 -5.21 -32.38 -20.96
N THR A 120 -6.52 -32.09 -20.86
CA THR A 120 -7.06 -31.09 -19.94
C THR A 120 -6.76 -31.41 -18.47
N GLY A 121 -6.60 -32.69 -18.12
CA GLY A 121 -6.18 -33.13 -16.79
C GLY A 121 -4.72 -32.79 -16.44
N GLN A 122 -3.97 -32.23 -17.39
CA GLN A 122 -2.57 -31.83 -17.24
C GLN A 122 -2.36 -30.34 -17.47
N HIS A 123 -3.43 -29.55 -17.62
CA HIS A 123 -3.37 -28.11 -17.83
C HIS A 123 -3.10 -27.32 -16.54
N LEU A 124 -3.26 -27.97 -15.39
CA LEU A 124 -2.84 -27.47 -14.08
C LEU A 124 -1.48 -28.06 -13.69
N LEU A 125 -0.50 -27.19 -13.48
CA LEU A 125 0.78 -27.53 -12.85
C LEU A 125 0.79 -26.98 -11.42
N PHE A 126 1.04 -27.85 -10.45
CA PHE A 126 1.16 -27.47 -9.06
C PHE A 126 2.59 -27.65 -8.56
N ILE A 127 3.28 -26.53 -8.31
CA ILE A 127 4.64 -26.51 -7.76
C ILE A 127 4.56 -26.41 -6.23
N LYS A 128 4.97 -27.47 -5.54
CA LYS A 128 5.06 -27.51 -4.08
C LYS A 128 6.49 -27.46 -3.61
N GLY A 129 6.72 -26.99 -2.38
CA GLY A 129 8.05 -27.05 -1.79
C GLY A 129 8.16 -26.38 -0.43
N LYS A 130 9.25 -26.68 0.28
CA LYS A 130 9.54 -26.11 1.60
C LYS A 130 9.56 -24.56 1.59
N PRO A 131 9.26 -23.90 2.72
CA PRO A 131 9.53 -22.47 2.90
C PRO A 131 11.01 -22.18 2.58
N GLY A 132 11.30 -21.13 1.82
CA GLY A 132 12.67 -20.78 1.46
C GLY A 132 13.35 -21.71 0.44
N ALA A 133 12.64 -22.61 -0.24
CA ALA A 133 13.20 -23.51 -1.25
C ALA A 133 13.43 -22.88 -2.64
N GLY A 134 13.06 -21.60 -2.84
CA GLY A 134 13.23 -20.88 -4.12
C GLY A 134 12.01 -20.89 -5.06
N LYS A 135 10.81 -21.24 -4.58
CA LYS A 135 9.56 -21.27 -5.37
C LYS A 135 9.27 -19.96 -6.09
N SER A 136 9.14 -18.85 -5.36
CA SER A 136 8.81 -17.54 -5.95
C SER A 136 9.85 -17.05 -6.94
N THR A 137 11.14 -17.30 -6.68
CA THR A 137 12.24 -17.00 -7.60
C THR A 137 12.09 -17.76 -8.92
N LEU A 138 11.78 -19.05 -8.85
CA LEU A 138 11.54 -19.89 -10.03
C LEU A 138 10.23 -19.57 -10.76
N MET A 139 9.15 -19.26 -10.03
CA MET A 139 7.87 -18.83 -10.60
C MET A 139 8.02 -17.52 -11.38
N ARG A 140 8.76 -16.56 -10.83
CA ARG A 140 9.04 -15.30 -11.51
C ARG A 140 9.90 -15.50 -12.76
N GLU A 141 10.93 -16.34 -12.69
CA GLU A 141 11.73 -16.68 -13.87
C GLU A 141 10.90 -17.42 -14.91
N ALA A 142 9.93 -18.25 -14.49
CA ALA A 142 9.01 -18.92 -15.40
C ALA A 142 8.08 -17.94 -16.13
N VAL A 143 7.54 -16.93 -15.43
CA VAL A 143 6.79 -15.83 -16.05
C VAL A 143 7.66 -15.11 -17.08
N ARG A 144 8.88 -14.72 -16.70
CA ARG A 144 9.82 -14.00 -17.57
C ARG A 144 10.15 -14.78 -18.85
N GLN A 145 10.46 -16.07 -18.71
CA GLN A 145 10.78 -16.95 -19.84
C GLN A 145 9.55 -17.16 -20.74
N THR A 146 8.37 -17.38 -20.15
CA THR A 146 7.13 -17.58 -20.92
C THR A 146 6.75 -16.31 -21.70
N GLN A 147 6.90 -15.13 -21.10
CA GLN A 147 6.70 -13.83 -21.78
C GLN A 147 7.72 -13.58 -22.90
N ALA A 148 8.94 -14.11 -22.79
CA ALA A 148 9.98 -13.98 -23.81
C ALA A 148 9.74 -14.89 -25.05
N ILE A 149 8.89 -15.91 -24.94
CA ILE A 149 8.51 -16.77 -26.07
C ILE A 149 7.65 -15.94 -27.04
N LYS A 150 8.29 -15.40 -28.08
CA LYS A 150 7.65 -14.62 -29.16
C LYS A 150 6.82 -15.50 -30.10
N LYS A 151 5.79 -16.18 -29.59
CA LYS A 151 4.67 -16.65 -30.41
C LYS A 151 3.62 -15.54 -30.40
N LYS A 152 3.08 -15.20 -31.58
CA LYS A 152 2.16 -14.07 -31.77
C LYS A 152 0.89 -14.16 -30.91
N ASP A 153 0.56 -15.34 -30.38
CA ASP A 153 -0.74 -15.64 -29.76
C ASP A 153 -0.60 -16.24 -28.35
N ASN A 154 0.53 -16.01 -27.66
CA ASN A 154 0.72 -16.43 -26.27
C ASN A 154 0.56 -15.24 -25.31
N ILE A 155 -0.34 -15.35 -24.34
CA ILE A 155 -0.50 -14.39 -23.25
C ILE A 155 0.02 -15.04 -21.96
N CYS A 156 0.83 -14.32 -21.20
CA CYS A 156 1.34 -14.78 -19.91
C CYS A 156 1.11 -13.71 -18.84
N VAL A 157 0.32 -14.07 -17.83
CA VAL A 157 -0.06 -13.20 -16.72
C VAL A 157 0.26 -13.86 -15.39
N GLY A 158 0.50 -13.04 -14.36
CA GLY A 158 0.94 -13.52 -13.05
C GLY A 158 0.29 -12.79 -11.89
N PHE A 159 0.06 -13.50 -10.80
CA PHE A 159 -0.24 -12.90 -9.50
C PHE A 159 0.69 -13.51 -8.45
N PHE A 160 1.30 -12.66 -7.64
CA PHE A 160 2.23 -13.06 -6.58
C PHE A 160 1.65 -12.59 -5.26
N SER A 161 1.18 -13.54 -4.44
CA SER A 161 0.64 -13.23 -3.13
C SER A 161 1.71 -12.65 -2.22
N ASP A 162 1.33 -11.66 -1.41
CA ASP A 162 2.22 -11.04 -0.43
C ASP A 162 1.60 -11.12 0.97
N ALA A 163 2.15 -11.98 1.81
CA ALA A 163 1.72 -12.15 3.19
C ALA A 163 1.87 -10.87 4.04
N GLN A 164 2.81 -9.98 3.67
CA GLN A 164 3.02 -8.67 4.32
C GLN A 164 2.28 -7.54 3.59
N GLY A 165 1.62 -7.87 2.47
CA GLY A 165 0.82 -6.93 1.71
C GLY A 165 -0.53 -6.62 2.37
N ARG A 166 -1.22 -5.63 1.81
CA ARG A 166 -2.59 -5.28 2.22
C ARG A 166 -3.58 -6.39 1.86
N THR A 167 -4.82 -6.27 2.34
CA THR A 167 -5.91 -7.24 2.11
C THR A 167 -6.06 -7.69 0.65
N LEU A 168 -5.89 -6.79 -0.33
CA LEU A 168 -5.99 -7.15 -1.75
C LEU A 168 -4.83 -8.03 -2.23
N GLN A 169 -3.60 -7.83 -1.75
CA GLN A 169 -2.42 -8.61 -2.15
C GLN A 169 -2.44 -10.07 -1.67
N ARG A 170 -3.43 -10.45 -0.86
CA ARG A 170 -3.62 -11.82 -0.33
C ARG A 170 -5.06 -12.32 -0.44
N SER A 171 -5.85 -11.80 -1.39
CA SER A 171 -7.25 -12.18 -1.57
C SER A 171 -7.61 -12.50 -3.02
N SER A 172 -8.68 -13.26 -3.20
CA SER A 172 -9.29 -13.53 -4.51
C SER A 172 -9.55 -12.25 -5.31
N ASN A 173 -10.05 -11.20 -4.66
CA ASN A 173 -10.35 -9.93 -5.32
C ASN A 173 -9.10 -9.28 -5.93
N GLY A 174 -8.00 -9.21 -5.18
CA GLY A 174 -6.77 -8.64 -5.73
C GLY A 174 -6.17 -9.51 -6.81
N MET A 175 -6.24 -10.84 -6.66
CA MET A 175 -5.79 -11.77 -7.70
C MET A 175 -6.57 -11.58 -9.01
N PHE A 176 -7.90 -11.62 -8.97
CA PHE A 176 -8.73 -11.44 -10.17
C PHE A 176 -8.53 -10.06 -10.80
N ARG A 177 -8.47 -8.99 -9.99
CA ARG A 177 -8.17 -7.63 -10.48
C ARG A 177 -6.81 -7.56 -11.19
N SER A 178 -5.76 -8.15 -10.61
CA SER A 178 -4.42 -8.18 -11.19
C SER A 178 -4.39 -8.94 -12.52
N LEU A 179 -5.01 -10.12 -12.56
CA LEU A 179 -5.06 -10.94 -13.77
C LEU A 179 -5.85 -10.25 -14.88
N LEU A 180 -7.02 -9.68 -14.57
CA LEU A 180 -7.82 -8.90 -15.52
C LEU A 180 -7.06 -7.69 -16.04
N TYR A 181 -6.38 -6.95 -15.16
CA TYR A 181 -5.57 -5.79 -15.53
C TYR A 181 -4.48 -6.15 -16.56
N GLN A 182 -3.90 -7.35 -16.45
CA GLN A 182 -2.89 -7.85 -17.38
C GLN A 182 -3.47 -8.47 -18.66
N LEU A 183 -4.67 -9.08 -18.59
CA LEU A 183 -5.30 -9.77 -19.73
C LEU A 183 -5.99 -8.82 -20.72
N LEU A 184 -6.71 -7.82 -20.22
CA LEU A 184 -7.55 -6.93 -21.04
C LEU A 184 -6.81 -6.13 -22.12
N PRO A 185 -5.53 -5.72 -21.94
CA PRO A 185 -4.77 -5.10 -23.02
C PRO A 185 -4.64 -5.99 -24.27
N TYR A 186 -4.68 -7.31 -24.12
CA TYR A 186 -4.54 -8.26 -25.25
C TYR A 186 -5.87 -8.57 -25.95
N THR A 187 -6.99 -8.48 -25.24
CA THR A 187 -8.32 -8.74 -25.82
C THR A 187 -8.75 -7.64 -26.80
N THR A 188 -8.28 -6.41 -26.59
CA THR A 188 -8.66 -5.24 -27.42
C THR A 188 -7.88 -5.11 -28.73
N VAL A 189 -6.71 -5.73 -28.84
CA VAL A 189 -5.88 -5.70 -30.08
C VAL A 189 -6.39 -6.71 -31.13
N GLY A 190 -7.12 -7.75 -30.72
CA GLY A 190 -7.60 -8.82 -31.61
C GLY A 190 -9.12 -8.85 -31.87
N LEU A 191 -9.94 -8.17 -31.07
CA LEU A 191 -11.40 -8.33 -31.12
C LEU A 191 -12.11 -7.04 -31.56
N TYR A 192 -12.16 -6.83 -32.88
CA TYR A 192 -13.24 -6.07 -33.51
C TYR A 192 -14.57 -6.85 -33.52
N GLY A 193 -14.63 -8.06 -32.96
CA GLY A 193 -15.74 -9.00 -33.13
C GLY A 193 -16.49 -9.45 -31.86
N ASP A 194 -15.90 -9.39 -30.66
CA ASP A 194 -16.59 -9.87 -29.45
C ASP A 194 -17.43 -8.76 -28.80
N LYS A 195 -18.63 -8.60 -29.36
CA LYS A 195 -19.61 -7.57 -28.99
C LYS A 195 -20.00 -7.65 -27.51
N LEU A 196 -19.93 -8.83 -26.88
CA LEU A 196 -20.37 -9.01 -25.51
C LEU A 196 -19.35 -8.47 -24.51
N LEU A 197 -18.06 -8.82 -24.68
CA LEU A 197 -17.00 -8.33 -23.80
C LEU A 197 -16.83 -6.80 -23.91
N ALA A 198 -16.89 -6.27 -25.13
CA ALA A 198 -16.87 -4.83 -25.35
C ALA A 198 -18.10 -4.15 -24.73
N ALA A 199 -19.30 -4.75 -24.83
CA ALA A 199 -20.50 -4.21 -24.19
C ALA A 199 -20.41 -4.27 -22.66
N THR A 200 -19.90 -5.33 -22.05
CA THR A 200 -19.73 -5.43 -20.59
C THR A 200 -18.73 -4.38 -20.09
N VAL A 201 -17.56 -4.26 -20.73
CA VAL A 201 -16.56 -3.25 -20.37
C VAL A 201 -17.07 -1.83 -20.59
N LEU A 202 -17.76 -1.57 -21.71
CA LEU A 202 -18.35 -0.27 -21.99
C LEU A 202 -19.49 0.05 -21.02
N THR A 203 -20.38 -0.90 -20.71
CA THR A 203 -21.50 -0.72 -19.78
C THR A 203 -20.98 -0.39 -18.39
N GLU A 204 -20.02 -1.17 -17.89
CA GLU A 204 -19.38 -0.89 -16.62
C GLU A 204 -18.64 0.45 -16.66
N ALA A 205 -17.86 0.74 -17.71
CA ALA A 205 -17.18 2.04 -17.86
C ALA A 205 -18.15 3.23 -17.93
N THR A 206 -19.32 3.10 -18.57
CA THR A 206 -20.35 4.15 -18.66
C THR A 206 -21.08 4.34 -17.34
N LEU A 207 -21.43 3.25 -16.63
CA LEU A 207 -22.00 3.33 -15.29
C LEU A 207 -21.04 4.04 -14.33
N LEU A 208 -19.74 3.86 -14.53
CA LEU A 208 -18.70 4.52 -13.74
C LEU A 208 -18.50 5.99 -14.12
N GLN A 209 -18.71 6.37 -15.38
CA GLN A 209 -18.66 7.76 -15.83
C GLN A 209 -19.88 8.56 -15.38
N GLU A 210 -21.08 7.99 -15.44
CA GLU A 210 -22.34 8.62 -14.97
C GLU A 210 -22.32 8.90 -13.46
N ASN A 211 -21.66 8.05 -12.67
CA ASN A 211 -21.46 8.27 -11.24
C ASN A 211 -20.42 9.35 -10.92
N ASN A 212 -19.59 9.75 -11.89
CA ASN A 212 -18.50 10.72 -11.73
C ASN A 212 -18.94 12.18 -11.98
N GLU A 213 -20.08 12.40 -12.64
CA GLU A 213 -20.64 13.76 -12.88
C GLU A 213 -21.07 14.48 -11.59
N ASN A 214 -21.16 13.75 -10.47
CA ASN A 214 -21.46 14.29 -9.13
C ASN A 214 -20.22 14.77 -8.34
N GLY A 215 -19.05 14.90 -8.98
CA GLY A 215 -17.86 15.55 -8.41
C GLY A 215 -17.10 14.75 -7.34
N VAL A 216 -17.43 13.47 -7.17
CA VAL A 216 -16.77 12.55 -6.24
C VAL A 216 -16.40 11.29 -7.02
N SER A 217 -15.11 11.05 -7.27
CA SER A 217 -14.68 9.77 -7.85
C SER A 217 -15.02 8.62 -6.89
N PRO A 218 -16.01 7.77 -7.20
CA PRO A 218 -16.31 6.64 -6.34
C PRO A 218 -15.17 5.63 -6.52
N SER A 219 -14.53 5.21 -5.44
CA SER A 219 -13.73 4.00 -5.47
C SER A 219 -14.66 2.84 -5.85
N VAL A 220 -14.52 2.30 -7.06
CA VAL A 220 -15.35 1.19 -7.53
C VAL A 220 -15.17 -0.01 -6.59
N ILE A 221 -16.26 -0.43 -5.94
CA ILE A 221 -16.26 -1.59 -5.06
C ILE A 221 -16.60 -2.81 -5.91
N TRP A 222 -15.57 -3.59 -6.25
CA TRP A 222 -15.72 -4.85 -6.96
C TRP A 222 -16.07 -5.98 -6.01
N THR A 223 -17.15 -6.72 -6.29
CA THR A 223 -17.41 -7.99 -5.60
C THR A 223 -16.59 -9.12 -6.21
N GLN A 224 -16.26 -10.13 -5.40
CA GLN A 224 -15.53 -11.32 -5.88
C GLN A 224 -16.25 -12.01 -7.03
N ARG A 225 -17.58 -12.13 -6.94
CA ARG A 225 -18.40 -12.78 -7.96
C ARG A 225 -18.31 -12.04 -9.30
N GLN A 226 -18.41 -10.71 -9.30
CA GLN A 226 -18.29 -9.92 -10.53
C GLN A 226 -16.92 -10.13 -11.19
N LEU A 227 -15.84 -10.04 -10.40
CA LEU A 227 -14.48 -10.21 -10.91
C LEU A 227 -14.24 -11.64 -11.44
N GLN A 228 -14.75 -12.65 -10.75
CA GLN A 228 -14.64 -14.05 -11.17
C GLN A 228 -15.40 -14.30 -12.48
N THR A 229 -16.66 -13.86 -12.58
CA THR A 229 -17.47 -13.98 -13.79
C THR A 229 -16.76 -13.30 -14.96
N PHE A 230 -16.30 -12.07 -14.74
CA PHE A 230 -15.66 -11.29 -15.79
C PHE A 230 -14.32 -11.89 -16.24
N LEU A 231 -13.50 -12.38 -15.31
CA LEU A 231 -12.29 -13.13 -15.65
C LEU A 231 -12.60 -14.37 -16.49
N THR A 232 -13.66 -15.11 -16.14
CA THR A 232 -14.09 -16.31 -16.86
C THR A 232 -14.52 -15.96 -18.29
N GLU A 233 -15.29 -14.90 -18.48
CA GLU A 233 -15.71 -14.40 -19.81
C GLU A 233 -14.51 -13.97 -20.66
N VAL A 234 -13.55 -13.25 -20.08
CA VAL A 234 -12.31 -12.85 -20.75
C VAL A 234 -11.51 -14.07 -21.22
N LEU A 235 -11.32 -15.06 -20.34
CA LEU A 235 -10.58 -16.27 -20.67
C LEU A 235 -11.28 -17.12 -21.74
N GLU A 236 -12.61 -17.16 -21.71
CA GLU A 236 -13.40 -17.86 -22.74
C GLU A 236 -13.27 -17.17 -24.10
N SER A 237 -13.39 -15.84 -24.14
CA SER A 237 -13.20 -15.05 -25.36
C SER A 237 -11.81 -15.29 -25.99
N LEU A 238 -10.76 -15.32 -25.16
CA LEU A 238 -9.41 -15.65 -25.60
C LEU A 238 -9.30 -17.10 -26.10
N SER A 239 -9.99 -18.04 -25.45
CA SER A 239 -10.05 -19.44 -25.89
C SER A 239 -10.68 -19.58 -27.28
N LEU A 240 -11.76 -18.83 -27.58
CA LEU A 240 -12.43 -18.81 -28.88
C LEU A 240 -11.56 -18.29 -30.02
N THR A 241 -10.60 -17.41 -29.71
CA THR A 241 -9.60 -16.92 -30.68
C THR A 241 -8.40 -17.84 -30.83
N ASN A 242 -8.43 -19.00 -30.18
CA ASN A 242 -7.32 -19.96 -30.09
C ASN A 242 -6.03 -19.36 -29.50
N THR A 243 -6.17 -18.36 -28.62
CA THR A 243 -5.06 -17.72 -27.93
C THR A 243 -4.62 -18.58 -26.75
N GLN A 244 -3.33 -18.89 -26.67
CA GLN A 244 -2.77 -19.65 -25.56
C GLN A 244 -2.55 -18.74 -24.36
N VAL A 245 -3.18 -19.05 -23.22
CA VAL A 245 -3.08 -18.26 -21.98
C VAL A 245 -2.35 -19.06 -20.90
N PHE A 246 -1.30 -18.47 -20.35
CA PHE A 246 -0.58 -18.96 -19.18
C PHE A 246 -0.86 -18.06 -17.98
N VAL A 247 -1.38 -18.64 -16.90
CA VAL A 247 -1.63 -17.98 -15.63
C VAL A 247 -0.70 -18.54 -14.58
N PHE A 248 0.08 -17.67 -13.93
CA PHE A 248 0.90 -18.03 -12.79
C PHE A 248 0.31 -17.43 -11.52
N VAL A 249 0.11 -18.26 -10.49
CA VAL A 249 -0.30 -17.81 -9.15
C VAL A 249 0.71 -18.32 -8.15
N ASP A 250 1.53 -17.41 -7.62
CA ASP A 250 2.59 -17.73 -6.67
C ASP A 250 2.13 -17.53 -5.22
N ALA A 251 2.62 -18.42 -4.35
CA ALA A 251 2.50 -18.37 -2.90
C ALA A 251 1.04 -18.38 -2.41
N LEU A 252 0.24 -19.33 -2.91
CA LEU A 252 -1.14 -19.51 -2.42
C LEU A 252 -1.20 -19.70 -0.90
N ASP A 253 -0.20 -20.35 -0.30
CA ASP A 253 -0.09 -20.52 1.15
C ASP A 253 -0.05 -19.21 1.96
N GLU A 254 0.18 -18.06 1.30
CA GLU A 254 0.15 -16.74 1.92
C GLU A 254 -1.27 -16.13 2.02
N MET A 255 -2.27 -16.77 1.42
CA MET A 255 -3.69 -16.43 1.56
C MET A 255 -4.33 -17.19 2.72
N GLU A 256 -5.54 -16.79 3.12
CA GLU A 256 -6.33 -17.56 4.08
C GLU A 256 -6.65 -18.97 3.54
N GLU A 257 -6.67 -19.98 4.41
CA GLU A 257 -6.87 -21.39 4.01
C GLU A 257 -8.20 -21.62 3.26
N SER A 258 -9.25 -20.88 3.61
CA SER A 258 -10.54 -20.89 2.92
C SER A 258 -10.42 -20.41 1.47
N ILE A 259 -9.63 -19.34 1.26
CA ILE A 259 -9.31 -18.79 -0.05
C ILE A 259 -8.45 -19.76 -0.85
N GLN A 260 -7.45 -20.38 -0.23
CA GLN A 260 -6.57 -21.37 -0.88
C GLN A 260 -7.36 -22.52 -1.50
N ARG A 261 -8.26 -23.15 -0.71
CA ARG A 261 -9.12 -24.24 -1.17
C ARG A 261 -9.99 -23.80 -2.34
N TYR A 262 -10.66 -22.67 -2.18
CA TYR A 262 -11.52 -22.10 -3.23
C TYR A 262 -10.75 -21.82 -4.53
N GLN A 263 -9.52 -21.29 -4.46
CA GLN A 263 -8.74 -21.00 -5.66
C GLN A 263 -8.27 -22.27 -6.37
N ILE A 264 -7.87 -23.29 -5.60
CA ILE A 264 -7.50 -24.60 -6.15
C ILE A 264 -8.69 -25.23 -6.89
N GLU A 265 -9.88 -25.21 -6.29
CA GLU A 265 -11.12 -25.71 -6.89
C GLU A 265 -11.48 -24.92 -8.16
N PHE A 266 -11.50 -23.57 -8.06
CA PHE A 266 -11.83 -22.69 -9.18
C PHE A 266 -10.92 -22.92 -10.39
N TRP A 267 -9.60 -22.91 -10.20
CA TRP A 267 -8.65 -23.11 -11.30
C TRP A 267 -8.68 -24.55 -11.83
N GLY A 268 -8.83 -25.54 -10.94
CA GLY A 268 -8.93 -26.95 -11.32
C GLY A 268 -10.15 -27.23 -12.20
N GLU A 269 -11.32 -26.74 -11.81
CA GLU A 269 -12.55 -26.86 -12.62
C GLU A 269 -12.42 -26.13 -13.96
N LEU A 270 -11.83 -24.93 -13.95
CA LEU A 270 -11.72 -24.10 -15.15
C LEU A 270 -10.85 -24.76 -16.23
N VAL A 271 -9.68 -25.30 -15.86
CA VAL A 271 -8.76 -25.91 -16.85
C VAL A 271 -9.25 -27.26 -17.39
N GLN A 272 -10.07 -27.98 -16.62
CA GLN A 272 -10.66 -29.26 -17.06
C GLN A 272 -11.81 -29.05 -18.04
N SER A 273 -12.44 -27.88 -18.04
CA SER A 273 -13.53 -27.55 -18.95
C SER A 273 -13.01 -27.37 -20.39
N PRO A 274 -13.65 -28.00 -21.38
CA PRO A 274 -13.26 -27.90 -22.78
C PRO A 274 -13.41 -26.47 -23.34
N ARG A 275 -14.18 -25.60 -22.67
CA ARG A 275 -14.32 -24.17 -23.01
C ARG A 275 -12.98 -23.43 -22.88
N PHE A 276 -12.04 -23.95 -22.08
CA PHE A 276 -10.75 -23.34 -21.78
C PHE A 276 -9.57 -24.23 -22.19
N ALA A 277 -9.67 -24.93 -23.32
CA ALA A 277 -8.64 -25.86 -23.79
C ALA A 277 -7.23 -25.22 -23.92
N ASN A 278 -7.18 -23.93 -24.22
CA ASN A 278 -5.96 -23.15 -24.38
C ASN A 278 -5.49 -22.44 -23.09
N LEU A 279 -6.11 -22.74 -21.94
CA LEU A 279 -5.68 -22.23 -20.64
C LEU A 279 -4.68 -23.19 -19.99
N ARG A 280 -3.60 -22.62 -19.45
CA ARG A 280 -2.60 -23.30 -18.63
C ARG A 280 -2.43 -22.53 -17.34
N VAL A 281 -2.55 -23.22 -16.20
CA VAL A 281 -2.42 -22.61 -14.88
C VAL A 281 -1.24 -23.26 -14.15
N CYS A 282 -0.37 -22.44 -13.58
CA CYS A 282 0.71 -22.85 -12.70
C CYS A 282 0.48 -22.24 -11.32
N LEU A 283 0.24 -23.07 -10.33
CA LEU A 283 0.08 -22.66 -8.93
C LEU A 283 1.35 -23.00 -8.16
N SER A 284 1.73 -22.16 -7.20
CA SER A 284 2.79 -22.49 -6.23
C SER A 284 2.26 -22.42 -4.79
N CYS A 285 2.71 -23.36 -3.94
CA CYS A 285 2.32 -23.44 -2.54
C CYS A 285 3.38 -24.17 -1.70
N ARG A 286 3.27 -24.10 -0.38
CA ARG A 286 3.98 -25.02 0.54
C ARG A 286 3.40 -26.44 0.46
N HIS A 287 4.12 -27.39 1.03
CA HIS A 287 3.58 -28.73 1.27
C HIS A 287 2.41 -28.71 2.27
N PHE A 288 2.43 -27.79 3.24
CA PHE A 288 1.37 -27.63 4.23
C PHE A 288 0.71 -26.24 4.10
N PRO A 289 -0.63 -26.13 4.16
CA PRO A 289 -1.61 -27.20 4.38
C PRO A 289 -1.71 -28.18 3.21
N ASN A 290 -1.89 -29.48 3.51
CA ASN A 290 -2.03 -30.55 2.51
C ASN A 290 -3.42 -30.45 1.85
N ILE A 291 -3.56 -29.58 0.87
CA ILE A 291 -4.75 -29.53 0.02
C ILE A 291 -4.54 -30.52 -1.13
N THR A 292 -5.35 -31.57 -1.15
CA THR A 292 -5.34 -32.58 -2.21
C THR A 292 -5.87 -31.95 -3.49
N VAL A 293 -5.10 -32.05 -4.57
CA VAL A 293 -5.51 -31.58 -5.91
C VAL A 293 -5.55 -32.79 -6.84
N THR A 294 -6.71 -33.01 -7.46
CA THR A 294 -6.87 -34.07 -8.46
C THR A 294 -6.82 -33.47 -9.86
N GLY A 295 -6.36 -34.24 -10.85
CA GLY A 295 -6.26 -33.77 -12.23
C GLY A 295 -5.24 -32.63 -12.42
N CYS A 296 -4.04 -32.79 -11.86
CA CYS A 296 -2.93 -31.86 -12.05
C CYS A 296 -1.59 -32.60 -12.16
N LEU A 297 -0.60 -31.92 -12.76
CA LEU A 297 0.80 -32.31 -12.68
C LEU A 297 1.39 -31.72 -11.39
N GLU A 298 1.92 -32.55 -10.49
CA GLU A 298 2.52 -32.08 -9.24
C GLU A 298 4.05 -32.16 -9.29
N LEU A 299 4.72 -31.05 -8.96
CA LEU A 299 6.18 -30.94 -8.94
C LEU A 299 6.65 -30.47 -7.55
N SER A 300 7.34 -31.33 -6.82
CA SER A 300 7.97 -30.98 -5.54
C SER A 300 9.37 -30.39 -5.75
N LEU A 301 9.47 -29.07 -5.72
CA LEU A 301 10.67 -28.30 -6.09
C LEU A 301 11.89 -28.67 -5.25
N ASP A 302 11.70 -28.87 -3.95
CA ASP A 302 12.75 -29.18 -2.97
C ASP A 302 13.41 -30.55 -3.18
N LEU A 303 12.88 -31.40 -4.08
CA LEU A 303 13.54 -32.66 -4.48
C LEU A 303 14.53 -32.47 -5.64
N TYR A 304 14.45 -31.35 -6.36
CA TYR A 304 15.19 -31.13 -7.61
C TYR A 304 16.15 -29.94 -7.57
N ASN A 305 16.22 -29.20 -6.45
CA ASN A 305 17.07 -28.02 -6.32
C ASN A 305 18.48 -28.29 -5.76
N SER A 306 18.85 -29.56 -5.54
CA SER A 306 20.13 -29.96 -4.93
C SER A 306 21.36 -29.41 -5.67
N ASP A 307 21.40 -29.53 -6.99
CA ASP A 307 22.53 -29.08 -7.82
C ASP A 307 22.65 -27.55 -7.83
N ASP A 308 21.52 -26.83 -7.83
CA ASP A 308 21.51 -25.38 -7.76
C ASP A 308 22.01 -24.88 -6.41
N ILE A 309 21.60 -25.52 -5.31
CA ILE A 309 22.10 -25.20 -3.96
C ILE A 309 23.61 -25.42 -3.88
N PHE A 310 24.09 -26.57 -4.40
CA PHE A 310 25.52 -26.85 -4.45
C PHE A 310 26.29 -25.79 -5.24
N THR A 311 25.78 -25.43 -6.43
CA THR A 311 26.35 -24.39 -7.29
C THR A 311 26.36 -23.02 -6.61
N TYR A 312 25.28 -22.66 -5.92
CA TYR A 312 25.17 -21.42 -5.14
C TYR A 312 26.25 -21.37 -4.04
N ILE A 313 26.40 -22.45 -3.25
CA ILE A 313 27.38 -22.52 -2.17
C ILE A 313 28.80 -22.37 -2.72
N GLN A 314 29.18 -23.18 -3.73
CA GLN A 314 30.52 -23.12 -4.31
C GLN A 314 30.86 -21.71 -4.80
N ARG A 315 29.93 -21.05 -5.49
CA ARG A 315 30.16 -19.72 -6.05
C ARG A 315 30.36 -18.68 -4.95
N ARG A 316 29.55 -18.70 -3.90
CA ARG A 316 29.69 -17.76 -2.78
C ARG A 316 31.01 -17.95 -2.03
N LEU A 317 31.41 -19.20 -1.77
CA LEU A 317 32.67 -19.48 -1.09
C LEU A 317 33.89 -19.15 -1.96
N ASN A 318 33.90 -19.54 -3.24
CA ASN A 318 35.03 -19.27 -4.14
C ASN A 318 35.23 -17.78 -4.46
N ALA A 319 34.19 -16.95 -4.27
CA ALA A 319 34.31 -15.50 -4.42
C ALA A 319 35.00 -14.81 -3.22
N ARG A 320 35.13 -15.50 -2.07
CA ARG A 320 35.57 -14.89 -0.80
C ARG A 320 36.76 -15.61 -0.17
N ILE A 321 36.79 -16.93 -0.25
CA ILE A 321 37.87 -17.77 0.30
C ILE A 321 39.03 -17.84 -0.69
N SER A 322 40.26 -17.71 -0.18
CA SER A 322 41.47 -17.75 -0.99
C SER A 322 41.62 -19.08 -1.74
N HIS A 323 42.17 -19.04 -2.96
CA HIS A 323 42.46 -20.24 -3.73
C HIS A 323 43.42 -21.21 -3.02
N SER A 324 44.32 -20.67 -2.19
CA SER A 324 45.23 -21.46 -1.35
C SER A 324 44.50 -22.32 -0.30
N GLU A 325 43.26 -21.96 0.03
CA GLU A 325 42.39 -22.63 1.00
C GLU A 325 41.24 -23.39 0.32
N SER A 326 41.36 -23.68 -0.98
CA SER A 326 40.31 -24.34 -1.78
C SER A 326 39.83 -25.70 -1.24
N HIS A 327 40.70 -26.42 -0.52
CA HIS A 327 40.32 -27.66 0.16
C HIS A 327 39.26 -27.43 1.24
N TRP A 328 39.34 -26.31 1.98
CA TRP A 328 38.31 -25.89 2.94
C TRP A 328 37.02 -25.46 2.25
N SER A 329 37.11 -24.66 1.17
CA SER A 329 35.92 -24.29 0.37
C SER A 329 35.15 -25.54 -0.09
N THR A 330 35.87 -26.56 -0.55
CA THR A 330 35.28 -27.86 -0.94
C THR A 330 34.65 -28.61 0.24
N ALA A 331 35.32 -28.67 1.39
CA ALA A 331 34.82 -29.35 2.58
C ALA A 331 33.56 -28.67 3.14
N ILE A 332 33.60 -27.34 3.26
CA ILE A 332 32.47 -26.51 3.71
C ILE A 332 31.30 -26.65 2.73
N THR A 333 31.55 -26.61 1.42
CA THR A 333 30.52 -26.81 0.40
C THR A 333 29.76 -28.11 0.64
N LYS A 334 30.48 -29.24 0.74
CA LYS A 334 29.87 -30.55 0.94
C LYS A 334 29.07 -30.60 2.23
N LYS A 335 29.57 -29.99 3.31
CA LYS A 335 28.91 -30.02 4.61
C LYS A 335 27.63 -29.19 4.62
N VAL A 336 27.69 -27.94 4.17
CA VAL A 336 26.53 -27.03 4.09
C VAL A 336 25.48 -27.62 3.15
N HIS A 337 25.89 -28.15 1.99
CA HIS A 337 24.99 -28.80 1.04
C HIS A 337 24.23 -29.97 1.67
N ALA A 338 24.94 -30.87 2.38
CA ALA A 338 24.32 -32.01 3.05
C ALA A 338 23.31 -31.62 4.14
N MET A 339 23.48 -30.45 4.77
CA MET A 339 22.59 -29.97 5.83
C MET A 339 21.42 -29.12 5.29
N SER A 340 21.57 -28.52 4.11
CA SER A 340 20.59 -27.59 3.53
C SER A 340 19.19 -28.17 3.35
N SER A 341 19.08 -29.49 3.16
CA SER A 341 17.80 -30.21 3.02
C SER A 341 16.84 -29.59 1.99
N GLY A 342 17.38 -28.99 0.92
CA GLY A 342 16.60 -28.35 -0.15
C GLY A 342 16.12 -26.93 0.18
N VAL A 343 16.67 -26.26 1.20
CA VAL A 343 16.25 -24.93 1.66
C VAL A 343 17.34 -23.88 1.34
N PHE A 344 17.09 -23.03 0.35
CA PHE A 344 17.99 -21.93 -0.02
C PHE A 344 18.16 -20.91 1.10
N LEU A 345 17.06 -20.52 1.75
CA LEU A 345 17.11 -19.53 2.83
C LEU A 345 18.03 -19.97 3.97
N TRP A 346 17.95 -21.24 4.37
CA TRP A 346 18.85 -21.81 5.38
C TRP A 346 20.31 -21.74 4.91
N THR A 347 20.54 -22.11 3.65
CA THR A 347 21.87 -22.09 3.03
C THR A 347 22.46 -20.68 3.02
N GLU A 348 21.66 -19.68 2.65
CA GLU A 348 22.05 -18.28 2.62
C GLU A 348 22.42 -17.77 4.01
N LEU A 349 21.58 -18.00 5.02
CA LEU A 349 21.83 -17.59 6.40
C LEU A 349 23.09 -18.23 6.98
N VAL A 350 23.31 -19.53 6.73
CA VAL A 350 24.51 -20.23 7.20
C VAL A 350 25.76 -19.74 6.48
N LEU A 351 25.69 -19.49 5.17
CA LEU A 351 26.83 -18.94 4.44
C LEU A 351 27.16 -17.51 4.85
N ASP A 352 26.17 -16.69 5.17
CA ASP A 352 26.39 -15.34 5.70
C ASP A 352 27.17 -15.39 7.02
N ASP A 353 26.80 -16.26 7.96
CA ASP A 353 27.52 -16.43 9.23
C ASP A 353 28.93 -17.02 9.02
N VAL A 354 29.06 -18.02 8.14
CA VAL A 354 30.35 -18.62 7.77
C VAL A 354 31.30 -17.58 7.18
N LEU A 355 30.83 -16.77 6.24
CA LEU A 355 31.64 -15.73 5.61
C LEU A 355 31.96 -14.60 6.59
N ALA A 356 31.01 -14.23 7.47
CA ALA A 356 31.27 -13.24 8.52
C ALA A 356 32.34 -13.73 9.52
N MET A 357 32.33 -15.02 9.90
CA MET A 357 33.40 -15.61 10.72
C MET A 357 34.75 -15.59 10.00
N TYR A 358 34.77 -15.93 8.72
CA TYR A 358 35.97 -15.89 7.90
C TYR A 358 36.54 -14.47 7.80
N ASP A 359 35.69 -13.46 7.57
CA ASP A 359 36.10 -12.05 7.51
C ASP A 359 36.68 -11.54 8.84
N ARG A 360 36.26 -12.11 9.98
CA ARG A 360 36.82 -11.83 11.31
C ARG A 360 38.14 -12.58 11.60
N GLY A 361 38.65 -13.38 10.65
CA GLY A 361 39.88 -14.15 10.81
C GLY A 361 39.73 -15.43 11.63
N VAL A 362 38.52 -15.94 11.82
CA VAL A 362 38.30 -17.23 12.52
C VAL A 362 38.85 -18.37 11.66
N SER A 363 39.62 -19.27 12.25
CA SER A 363 40.19 -20.41 11.50
C SER A 363 39.11 -21.28 10.85
N LEU A 364 39.36 -21.75 9.62
CA LEU A 364 38.42 -22.55 8.84
C LEU A 364 38.04 -23.89 9.53
N GLN A 365 38.93 -24.44 10.35
CA GLN A 365 38.63 -25.60 11.20
C GLN A 365 37.56 -25.28 12.26
N ILE A 366 37.64 -24.12 12.91
CA ILE A 366 36.62 -23.69 13.88
C ILE A 366 35.29 -23.42 13.16
N ILE A 367 35.34 -22.78 11.99
CA ILE A 367 34.16 -22.54 11.15
C ILE A 367 33.47 -23.87 10.80
N MET A 368 34.23 -24.88 10.36
CA MET A 368 33.70 -26.21 10.07
C MET A 368 33.01 -26.84 11.29
N ASN A 369 33.62 -26.75 12.47
CA ASN A 369 33.03 -27.25 13.72
C ASN A 369 31.75 -26.47 14.11
N GLN A 370 31.64 -25.19 13.74
CA GLN A 370 30.42 -24.40 13.96
C GLN A 370 29.29 -24.80 13.01
N ILE A 371 29.60 -25.06 11.74
CA ILE A 371 28.65 -25.59 10.76
C ILE A 371 28.07 -26.92 11.23
N GLU A 372 28.90 -27.81 11.78
CA GLU A 372 28.44 -29.10 12.33
C GLU A 372 27.43 -28.97 13.46
N LYS A 373 27.42 -27.84 14.17
CA LYS A 373 26.49 -27.52 15.25
C LYS A 373 25.30 -26.70 14.77
N MET A 374 25.21 -26.37 13.48
CA MET A 374 24.09 -25.59 12.96
C MET A 374 22.81 -26.42 13.00
N PRO A 375 21.71 -25.87 13.54
CA PRO A 375 20.43 -26.55 13.51
C PRO A 375 19.91 -26.67 12.06
N PRO A 376 19.39 -27.83 11.63
CA PRO A 376 18.98 -28.04 10.25
C PRO A 376 17.62 -27.39 9.91
N GLU A 377 16.75 -27.14 10.90
CA GLU A 377 15.47 -26.47 10.68
C GLU A 377 15.58 -24.94 10.82
N LEU A 378 14.85 -24.21 9.95
CA LEU A 378 14.80 -22.75 9.96
C LEU A 378 14.34 -22.18 11.32
N GLU A 379 13.33 -22.79 11.94
CA GLU A 379 12.80 -22.32 13.24
C GLU A 379 13.89 -22.32 14.32
N THR A 380 14.60 -23.43 14.46
CA THR A 380 15.71 -23.58 15.40
C THR A 380 16.92 -22.73 15.03
N LEU A 381 17.15 -22.49 13.73
CA LEU A 381 18.17 -21.55 13.28
C LEU A 381 17.83 -20.13 13.70
N TYR A 382 16.58 -19.68 13.53
CA TYR A 382 16.15 -18.36 14.00
C TYR A 382 16.26 -18.23 15.52
N LYS A 383 15.86 -19.25 16.30
CA LYS A 383 16.08 -19.26 17.76
C LYS A 383 17.55 -19.09 18.12
N ARG A 384 18.45 -19.82 17.44
CA ARG A 384 19.90 -19.66 17.62
C ARG A 384 20.36 -18.24 17.26
N MET A 385 19.90 -17.68 16.13
CA MET A 385 20.25 -16.33 15.72
C MET A 385 19.82 -15.28 16.75
N LEU A 386 18.56 -15.36 17.22
CA LEU A 386 18.04 -14.44 18.23
C LEU A 386 18.73 -14.60 19.60
N SER A 387 19.28 -15.79 19.92
CA SER A 387 20.04 -16.01 21.16
C SER A 387 21.36 -15.23 21.23
N PHE A 388 21.82 -14.66 20.10
CA PHE A 388 22.98 -13.75 20.05
C PHE A 388 22.60 -12.27 20.18
N ILE A 389 21.33 -11.95 20.47
CA ILE A 389 20.93 -10.59 20.87
C ILE A 389 21.36 -10.38 22.32
N GLU A 390 22.05 -9.26 22.57
CA GLU A 390 22.50 -8.92 23.91
C GLU A 390 21.30 -8.62 24.81
N PRO A 391 21.33 -8.96 26.12
CA PRO A 391 20.20 -8.77 27.01
C PRO A 391 19.60 -7.35 27.00
N ASP A 392 20.46 -6.33 26.91
CA ASP A 392 20.05 -4.92 26.89
C ASP A 392 19.35 -4.53 25.57
N GLU A 393 19.59 -5.26 24.48
CA GLU A 393 18.99 -5.01 23.16
C GLU A 393 17.69 -5.79 22.93
N LEU A 394 17.39 -6.81 23.75
CA LEU A 394 16.21 -7.69 23.57
C LEU A 394 14.90 -6.91 23.53
N SER A 395 14.75 -5.91 24.39
CA SER A 395 13.55 -5.06 24.42
C SER A 395 13.37 -4.29 23.11
N VAL A 396 14.45 -3.73 22.56
CA VAL A 396 14.45 -3.00 21.29
C VAL A 396 14.15 -3.95 20.13
N ALA A 397 14.80 -5.10 20.08
CA ALA A 397 14.56 -6.12 19.05
C ALA A 397 13.10 -6.61 19.06
N ARG A 398 12.53 -6.87 20.25
CA ARG A 398 11.12 -7.25 20.41
C ARG A 398 10.18 -6.18 19.85
N LYS A 399 10.39 -4.91 20.21
CA LYS A 399 9.57 -3.79 19.72
C LYS A 399 9.76 -3.57 18.21
N MET A 400 10.98 -3.74 17.71
CA MET A 400 11.30 -3.69 16.27
C MET A 400 10.51 -4.72 15.48
N PHE A 401 10.52 -5.99 15.89
CA PHE A 401 9.72 -7.03 15.24
C PHE A 401 8.22 -6.77 15.38
N ALA A 402 7.76 -6.28 16.53
CA ALA A 402 6.36 -5.91 16.72
C ALA A 402 5.86 -4.90 15.68
N TRP A 403 6.65 -3.85 15.42
CA TRP A 403 6.33 -2.85 14.40
C TRP A 403 6.27 -3.44 12.99
N VAL A 404 7.25 -4.25 12.59
CA VAL A 404 7.25 -4.85 11.24
C VAL A 404 6.09 -5.83 11.04
N LEU A 405 5.74 -6.60 12.06
CA LEU A 405 4.73 -7.68 11.93
C LEU A 405 3.29 -7.17 12.02
N ALA A 406 3.04 -6.11 12.79
CA ALA A 406 1.69 -5.69 13.14
C ALA A 406 1.30 -4.30 12.60
N ALA A 407 2.20 -3.60 11.89
CA ALA A 407 1.84 -2.36 11.22
C ALA A 407 0.72 -2.58 10.19
N THR A 408 -0.18 -1.61 10.04
CA THR A 408 -1.34 -1.72 9.15
C THR A 408 -0.98 -1.59 7.67
N ARG A 409 0.22 -1.10 7.38
CA ARG A 409 0.78 -0.95 6.05
C ARG A 409 2.31 -1.04 6.10
N PRO A 410 2.98 -1.26 4.96
CA PRO A 410 4.42 -1.14 4.88
C PRO A 410 4.93 0.20 5.44
N LEU A 411 5.97 0.11 6.28
CA LEU A 411 6.62 1.24 6.93
C LEU A 411 7.71 1.77 6.00
N ARG A 412 7.63 3.06 5.69
CA ARG A 412 8.68 3.75 4.92
C ARG A 412 9.91 3.99 5.81
N LEU A 413 11.07 4.16 5.19
CA LEU A 413 12.33 4.27 5.93
C LEU A 413 12.43 5.53 6.81
N ASP A 414 11.79 6.63 6.40
CA ASP A 414 11.63 7.86 7.19
C ASP A 414 10.79 7.63 8.46
N GLU A 415 9.66 6.94 8.34
CA GLU A 415 8.83 6.51 9.47
C GLU A 415 9.59 5.54 10.37
N TRP A 416 10.33 4.61 9.76
CA TRP A 416 11.14 3.64 10.46
C TRP A 416 12.23 4.30 11.30
N HIS A 417 12.86 5.37 10.80
CA HIS A 417 13.88 6.11 11.53
C HIS A 417 13.31 6.69 12.83
N HIS A 418 12.10 7.27 12.78
CA HIS A 418 11.39 7.76 13.96
C HIS A 418 10.97 6.59 14.87
N ILE A 419 10.44 5.50 14.32
CA ILE A 419 10.08 4.31 15.12
C ILE A 419 11.29 3.81 15.91
N MET A 420 12.45 3.68 15.28
CA MET A 420 13.70 3.25 15.90
C MET A 420 14.13 4.14 17.06
N ALA A 421 13.82 5.44 17.01
CA ALA A 421 14.04 6.38 18.11
C ALA A 421 13.13 6.12 19.31
N PHE A 422 11.83 5.89 19.06
CA PHE A 422 10.82 5.80 20.13
C PHE A 422 10.65 4.38 20.70
N ILE A 423 11.21 3.35 20.07
CA ILE A 423 11.19 1.99 20.63
C ILE A 423 12.32 1.72 21.63
N GLN A 424 13.21 2.68 21.89
CA GLN A 424 14.26 2.55 22.89
C GLN A 424 13.68 2.30 24.30
N PRO A 425 14.47 1.77 25.25
CA PRO A 425 14.04 1.61 26.63
C PRO A 425 13.61 2.95 27.25
N GLU A 426 14.37 4.01 26.97
CA GLU A 426 14.05 5.39 27.31
C GLU A 426 13.79 6.16 26.01
N PRO A 427 12.53 6.35 25.59
CA PRO A 427 12.22 7.12 24.39
C PRO A 427 12.61 8.60 24.59
N PRO A 428 13.08 9.28 23.54
CA PRO A 428 13.46 10.69 23.61
C PRO A 428 12.22 11.56 23.88
N ARG A 429 12.40 12.67 24.62
CA ARG A 429 11.30 13.61 24.90
C ARG A 429 11.00 14.51 23.71
N SER A 430 11.95 14.66 22.80
CA SER A 430 11.84 15.48 21.60
C SER A 430 12.70 14.93 20.46
N LEU A 431 12.37 15.29 19.22
CA LEU A 431 13.18 14.92 18.05
C LEU A 431 14.53 15.65 18.05
N HIS A 432 14.57 16.86 18.62
CA HIS A 432 15.83 17.56 18.86
C HIS A 432 16.76 16.80 19.82
N GLU A 433 16.24 16.30 20.94
CA GLU A 433 17.00 15.49 21.90
C GLU A 433 17.51 14.20 21.24
N TRP A 434 16.65 13.54 20.48
CA TRP A 434 17.00 12.33 19.74
C TRP A 434 18.16 12.55 18.77
N LYS A 435 18.16 13.64 17.98
CA LYS A 435 19.23 13.98 17.03
C LYS A 435 20.60 14.19 17.68
N LEU A 436 20.63 14.51 18.97
CA LEU A 436 21.85 14.67 19.75
C LEU A 436 22.25 13.40 20.52
N SER A 437 21.41 12.36 20.47
CA SER A 437 21.64 11.09 21.16
C SER A 437 22.54 10.14 20.38
N GLU A 438 23.12 9.17 21.07
CA GLU A 438 23.93 8.09 20.46
C GLU A 438 23.10 7.12 19.59
N THR A 439 21.76 7.16 19.71
CA THR A 439 20.85 6.30 18.94
C THR A 439 20.45 6.91 17.59
N PHE A 440 20.85 8.15 17.31
CA PHE A 440 20.57 8.79 16.04
C PHE A 440 21.40 8.18 14.91
N THR A 441 20.76 7.87 13.78
CA THR A 441 21.46 7.43 12.56
C THR A 441 21.52 8.57 11.55
N GLU A 442 22.71 8.88 11.05
CA GLU A 442 22.93 10.07 10.20
C GLU A 442 22.40 9.89 8.78
N ASN A 443 22.21 8.64 8.32
CA ASN A 443 21.75 8.31 6.98
C ASN A 443 21.08 6.93 6.91
N ASP A 444 20.39 6.69 5.80
CA ASP A 444 19.66 5.45 5.50
C ASP A 444 20.55 4.18 5.60
N ASP A 445 21.84 4.27 5.22
CA ASP A 445 22.75 3.12 5.28
C ASP A 445 23.12 2.77 6.72
N GLN A 446 23.27 3.76 7.60
CA GLN A 446 23.44 3.53 9.03
C GLN A 446 22.18 2.89 9.63
N LEU A 447 21.00 3.41 9.30
CA LEU A 447 19.71 2.87 9.76
C LEU A 447 19.49 1.42 9.30
N GLU A 448 19.86 1.10 8.06
CA GLU A 448 19.81 -0.26 7.53
C GLU A 448 20.78 -1.19 8.27
N ARG A 449 22.01 -0.75 8.54
CA ARG A 449 22.98 -1.53 9.32
C ARG A 449 22.49 -1.80 10.74
N VAL A 450 21.91 -0.79 11.41
CA VAL A 450 21.32 -0.94 12.75
C VAL A 450 20.15 -1.93 12.69
N THR A 451 19.24 -1.76 11.74
CA THR A 451 18.08 -2.66 11.55
C THR A 451 18.53 -4.11 11.33
N LYS A 452 19.54 -4.33 10.47
CA LYS A 452 20.12 -5.64 10.21
C LYS A 452 20.82 -6.21 11.45
N HIS A 453 21.55 -5.39 12.20
CA HIS A 453 22.25 -5.82 13.40
C HIS A 453 21.30 -6.27 14.51
N THR A 454 20.34 -5.41 14.88
CA THR A 454 19.38 -5.66 15.97
C THR A 454 18.46 -6.84 15.65
N SER A 455 18.06 -7.02 14.39
CA SER A 455 17.26 -8.17 13.95
C SER A 455 18.08 -9.45 13.67
N LYS A 456 19.40 -9.38 13.82
CA LYS A 456 20.36 -10.43 13.43
C LYS A 456 20.18 -10.89 11.97
N GLY A 457 19.78 -9.96 11.09
CA GLY A 457 19.59 -10.19 9.66
C GLY A 457 18.22 -10.75 9.28
N LEU A 458 17.27 -10.85 10.20
CA LEU A 458 15.91 -11.34 9.91
C LEU A 458 14.98 -10.26 9.33
N LEU A 459 15.42 -9.00 9.33
CA LEU A 459 14.77 -7.88 8.65
C LEU A 459 15.66 -7.34 7.52
N GLU A 460 15.03 -6.83 6.47
CA GLU A 460 15.68 -6.19 5.34
C GLU A 460 15.03 -4.86 4.96
N VAL A 461 15.81 -3.99 4.33
CA VAL A 461 15.34 -2.73 3.74
C VAL A 461 15.28 -2.89 2.23
N SER A 462 14.07 -2.98 1.70
CA SER A 462 13.80 -3.20 0.28
C SER A 462 13.43 -1.91 -0.43
N SER A 463 13.90 -1.70 -1.66
CA SER A 463 13.45 -0.59 -2.50
C SER A 463 12.16 -0.95 -3.25
N GLN A 464 11.10 -0.13 -3.14
CA GLN A 464 9.97 -0.19 -4.09
C GLN A 464 10.38 0.48 -5.42
N SER A 465 11.28 -0.14 -6.17
CA SER A 465 11.65 0.34 -7.50
C SER A 465 10.69 -0.25 -8.54
N GLY A 466 9.75 0.55 -9.07
CA GLY A 466 8.84 0.01 -10.10
C GLY A 466 7.75 0.89 -10.75
N LEU A 467 7.78 2.23 -10.70
CA LEU A 467 6.94 3.03 -11.61
C LEU A 467 7.65 3.20 -12.97
N ALA A 468 7.32 2.30 -13.90
CA ALA A 468 7.25 2.50 -15.35
C ALA A 468 8.30 3.41 -16.03
N ALA A 469 9.48 2.88 -16.30
CA ALA A 469 10.24 3.25 -17.51
C ALA A 469 9.75 2.38 -18.68
N GLY A 470 8.55 2.68 -19.20
CA GLY A 470 7.98 1.92 -20.32
C GLY A 470 6.52 2.24 -20.61
N LEU A 471 6.31 3.21 -21.50
CA LEU A 471 5.06 3.48 -22.24
C LEU A 471 3.86 4.00 -21.43
N ILE A 472 3.86 5.30 -21.14
CA ILE A 472 2.81 6.34 -21.35
C ILE A 472 3.32 7.61 -20.63
N PRO A 473 3.56 8.75 -21.30
CA PRO A 473 3.98 9.97 -20.63
C PRO A 473 2.80 10.57 -19.86
N ASP A 474 3.11 11.22 -18.73
CA ASP A 474 2.25 12.18 -18.02
C ASP A 474 1.22 11.62 -17.02
N ALA A 475 1.64 10.82 -16.02
CA ALA A 475 0.84 10.67 -14.78
C ALA A 475 1.59 10.05 -13.58
N SER A 476 2.75 10.58 -13.17
CA SER A 476 3.31 10.23 -11.85
C SER A 476 4.24 11.30 -11.29
N SER A 477 3.68 12.45 -10.91
CA SER A 477 4.39 13.44 -10.09
C SER A 477 3.61 13.88 -8.84
N ILE A 478 2.53 13.17 -8.48
CA ILE A 478 1.61 13.59 -7.41
C ILE A 478 1.94 12.91 -6.06
N ASN A 479 2.73 11.83 -6.06
CA ASN A 479 3.14 11.12 -4.83
C ASN A 479 4.57 11.43 -4.37
N ALA A 480 5.34 12.25 -5.11
CA ALA A 480 6.59 12.78 -4.59
C ALA A 480 6.23 13.92 -3.63
N GLY A 481 6.40 13.69 -2.33
CA GLY A 481 6.19 14.72 -1.31
C GLY A 481 6.92 16.01 -1.70
N VAL A 482 6.21 17.13 -1.68
CA VAL A 482 6.77 18.45 -1.98
C VAL A 482 7.82 18.78 -0.92
N GLY A 483 9.08 18.50 -1.23
CA GLY A 483 10.23 19.00 -0.47
C GLY A 483 11.17 17.97 0.14
N SER A 484 11.13 16.68 -0.21
CA SER A 484 12.17 15.74 0.26
C SER A 484 13.49 15.98 -0.47
N LEU A 485 14.47 16.48 0.26
CA LEU A 485 15.88 16.42 -0.11
C LEU A 485 16.30 14.95 -0.01
N ASP A 486 16.93 14.43 -1.07
CA ASP A 486 17.56 13.11 -1.20
C ASP A 486 16.68 11.91 -1.59
N HIS A 487 15.91 11.99 -2.68
CA HIS A 487 15.21 10.80 -3.21
C HIS A 487 15.32 10.64 -4.73
N GLU A 488 16.40 10.02 -5.20
CA GLU A 488 16.25 9.10 -6.33
C GLU A 488 15.81 7.69 -5.87
N GLN A 489 15.89 7.36 -4.56
CA GLN A 489 15.38 6.08 -4.01
C GLN A 489 14.79 6.09 -2.58
N GLY A 490 15.10 7.03 -1.68
CA GLY A 490 14.80 6.86 -0.24
C GLY A 490 13.31 6.80 0.16
N SER A 491 12.40 7.54 -0.49
CA SER A 491 10.95 7.53 -0.13
C SER A 491 10.23 6.23 -0.49
N ALA A 492 10.84 5.39 -1.32
CA ALA A 492 10.26 4.14 -1.79
C ALA A 492 10.77 2.93 -0.98
N ARG A 493 11.74 3.12 -0.09
CA ARG A 493 12.31 2.01 0.69
C ARG A 493 11.41 1.66 1.87
N ILE A 494 11.16 0.37 2.06
CA ILE A 494 10.34 -0.16 3.15
C ILE A 494 11.08 -1.27 3.90
N VAL A 495 10.82 -1.35 5.20
CA VAL A 495 11.33 -2.41 6.07
C VAL A 495 10.36 -3.59 6.06
N ARG A 496 10.91 -4.81 5.93
CA ARG A 496 10.13 -6.05 5.91
C ARG A 496 10.93 -7.21 6.51
N ILE A 497 10.26 -8.31 6.85
CA ILE A 497 10.96 -9.56 7.16
C ILE A 497 11.57 -10.15 5.88
N ILE A 498 12.70 -10.83 6.02
CA ILE A 498 13.39 -11.47 4.88
C ILE A 498 12.58 -12.60 4.23
N HIS A 499 11.69 -13.25 4.98
CA HIS A 499 10.86 -14.34 4.49
C HIS A 499 9.67 -14.63 5.42
N LYS A 500 8.55 -15.11 4.87
CA LYS A 500 7.33 -15.45 5.63
C LYS A 500 7.56 -16.44 6.77
N SER A 501 8.51 -17.35 6.65
CA SER A 501 8.87 -18.28 7.74
C SER A 501 9.36 -17.57 9.02
N VAL A 502 9.89 -16.35 8.91
CA VAL A 502 10.26 -15.53 10.08
C VAL A 502 9.00 -15.06 10.81
N TYR A 503 7.98 -14.59 10.08
CA TYR A 503 6.67 -14.28 10.66
C TYR A 503 6.08 -15.51 11.32
N ASP A 504 6.08 -16.65 10.63
CA ASP A 504 5.50 -17.88 11.17
C ASP A 504 6.21 -18.26 12.46
N PHE A 505 7.55 -18.19 12.48
CA PHE A 505 8.34 -18.44 13.68
C PHE A 505 8.00 -17.49 14.84
N LEU A 506 7.97 -16.18 14.58
CA LEU A 506 7.71 -15.17 15.60
C LEU A 506 6.30 -15.31 16.19
N ILE A 507 5.28 -15.47 15.35
CA ILE A 507 3.88 -15.48 15.76
C ILE A 507 3.40 -16.86 16.23
N HIS A 508 3.81 -17.95 15.57
CA HIS A 508 3.25 -19.28 15.80
C HIS A 508 4.21 -20.26 16.49
N HIS A 509 5.52 -20.00 16.50
CA HIS A 509 6.53 -20.93 17.04
C HIS A 509 7.38 -20.33 18.17
N GLN A 510 6.74 -19.54 19.04
CA GLN A 510 7.36 -18.99 20.26
C GLN A 510 8.58 -18.09 19.98
N GLY A 511 8.67 -17.46 18.81
CA GLY A 511 9.79 -16.56 18.53
C GLY A 511 9.78 -15.30 19.41
N PHE A 512 8.61 -14.79 19.81
CA PHE A 512 8.53 -13.71 20.81
C PHE A 512 8.99 -14.15 22.21
N VAL A 513 8.85 -15.42 22.58
CA VAL A 513 9.43 -15.96 23.83
C VAL A 513 10.96 -15.90 23.77
N SER A 514 11.54 -16.15 22.60
CA SER A 514 12.99 -16.00 22.38
C SER A 514 13.46 -14.54 22.46
N LEU A 515 12.53 -13.58 22.40
CA LEU A 515 12.77 -12.14 22.56
C LEU A 515 12.41 -11.64 23.98
N GLY A 516 12.25 -12.56 24.94
CA GLY A 516 11.94 -12.23 26.33
C GLY A 516 10.49 -11.82 26.59
N SER A 517 9.55 -12.20 25.72
CA SER A 517 8.12 -11.98 25.97
C SER A 517 7.48 -13.17 26.68
N ASP A 518 6.71 -12.89 27.74
CA ASP A 518 5.93 -13.87 28.49
C ASP A 518 4.44 -13.90 28.07
N VAL A 519 4.09 -13.21 26.98
CA VAL A 519 2.68 -12.99 26.59
C VAL A 519 2.14 -14.16 25.76
N ALA A 520 0.94 -14.66 26.14
CA ALA A 520 0.26 -15.76 25.46
C ALA A 520 -0.15 -15.43 24.01
N ASN A 521 -0.48 -14.16 23.71
CA ASN A 521 -0.82 -13.68 22.38
C ASN A 521 0.19 -12.62 21.89
N PRO A 522 1.17 -13.00 21.05
CA PRO A 522 2.17 -12.08 20.51
C PRO A 522 1.57 -10.91 19.71
N LEU A 523 0.47 -11.10 18.99
CA LEU A 523 -0.11 -10.04 18.16
C LEU A 523 -0.76 -8.94 18.99
N THR A 524 -1.44 -9.28 20.08
CA THR A 524 -1.95 -8.30 21.05
C THR A 524 -0.80 -7.45 21.57
N GLN A 525 0.31 -8.08 21.96
CA GLN A 525 1.49 -7.37 22.44
C GLN A 525 2.04 -6.41 21.38
N CYS A 526 2.11 -6.85 20.12
CA CYS A 526 2.59 -6.02 19.04
C CYS A 526 1.74 -4.75 18.88
N HIS A 527 0.41 -4.88 18.94
CA HIS A 527 -0.49 -3.73 18.87
C HIS A 527 -0.37 -2.79 20.06
N CYS A 528 -0.17 -3.31 21.28
CA CYS A 528 0.13 -2.48 22.45
C CYS A 528 1.43 -1.68 22.28
N ILE A 529 2.51 -2.32 21.80
CA ILE A 529 3.80 -1.67 21.55
C ILE A 529 3.64 -0.52 20.54
N ILE A 530 2.96 -0.78 19.42
CA ILE A 530 2.74 0.23 18.38
C ILE A 530 1.92 1.41 18.94
N ALA A 531 0.81 1.12 19.63
CA ALA A 531 -0.04 2.15 20.20
C ALA A 531 0.71 3.04 21.21
N ASN A 532 1.45 2.43 22.13
CA ASN A 532 2.27 3.17 23.11
C ASN A 532 3.32 4.05 22.44
N THR A 533 4.03 3.51 21.44
CA THR A 533 5.04 4.27 20.68
C THR A 533 4.41 5.48 19.97
N CYS A 534 3.21 5.31 19.37
CA CYS A 534 2.47 6.41 18.77
C CYS A 534 2.04 7.48 19.79
N LEU A 535 1.66 7.06 21.00
CA LEU A 535 1.33 7.99 22.08
C LEU A 535 2.55 8.80 22.54
N ASP A 536 3.71 8.15 22.68
CA ASP A 536 4.97 8.82 23.00
C ASP A 536 5.32 9.87 21.93
N TYR A 537 5.18 9.49 20.66
CA TYR A 537 5.45 10.37 19.52
C TYR A 537 4.51 11.59 19.47
N ILE A 538 3.22 11.43 19.76
CA ILE A 538 2.24 12.51 19.66
C ILE A 538 2.49 13.61 20.71
N VAL A 539 3.10 13.28 21.84
CA VAL A 539 3.31 14.22 22.97
C VAL A 539 4.55 15.10 22.81
N ILE A 540 5.38 14.88 21.78
CA ILE A 540 6.63 15.63 21.59
C ILE A 540 6.40 17.15 21.46
N PRO A 541 7.32 18.00 21.99
CA PRO A 541 7.19 19.44 21.94
C PRO A 541 7.06 20.03 20.53
N GLU A 542 7.68 19.42 19.52
CA GLU A 542 7.67 19.87 18.13
C GLU A 542 6.26 19.91 17.52
N LEU A 543 5.32 19.14 18.07
CA LEU A 543 3.91 19.14 17.66
C LEU A 543 3.08 20.21 18.36
N ASN A 544 3.61 20.92 19.37
CA ASN A 544 2.84 21.91 20.13
C ASN A 544 2.32 23.05 19.23
N GLU A 545 3.19 23.65 18.42
CA GLU A 545 2.81 24.74 17.51
C GLU A 545 1.77 24.29 16.48
N TYR A 546 1.87 23.05 15.99
CA TYR A 546 0.92 22.47 15.05
C TYR A 546 -0.46 22.27 15.71
N VAL A 547 -0.50 21.73 16.92
CA VAL A 547 -1.73 21.55 17.71
C VAL A 547 -2.36 22.90 18.04
N ASP A 548 -1.57 23.90 18.41
CA ASP A 548 -2.07 25.23 18.74
C ASP A 548 -2.61 25.97 17.50
N ALA A 549 -1.97 25.80 16.35
CA ALA A 549 -2.50 26.30 15.08
C ALA A 549 -3.85 25.65 14.73
N LEU A 550 -3.99 24.33 14.88
CA LEU A 550 -5.26 23.63 14.66
C LEU A 550 -6.37 24.10 15.61
N ARG A 551 -6.05 24.37 16.88
CA ARG A 551 -6.99 24.94 17.87
C ARG A 551 -7.46 26.35 17.50
N GLN A 552 -6.60 27.15 16.88
CA GLN A 552 -6.97 28.51 16.45
C GLN A 552 -7.92 28.47 15.25
N VAL A 553 -7.66 27.60 14.27
CA VAL A 553 -8.54 27.38 13.13
C VAL A 553 -9.94 26.95 13.58
N ASP A 554 -10.04 26.04 14.55
CA ASP A 554 -11.33 25.55 15.08
C ASP A 554 -12.15 26.66 15.78
N LYS A 555 -11.45 27.56 16.50
CA LYS A 555 -12.07 28.75 17.15
C LYS A 555 -12.58 29.78 16.14
N GLU A 556 -11.90 29.96 15.01
CA GLU A 556 -12.31 30.90 13.96
C GLU A 556 -13.49 30.38 13.13
N THR A 557 -13.62 29.07 12.96
CA THR A 557 -14.80 28.44 12.32
C THR A 557 -16.05 28.43 13.20
N HIS A 558 -15.91 28.64 14.52
CA HIS A 558 -17.02 28.76 15.46
C HIS A 558 -16.85 29.98 16.38
N PRO A 559 -17.09 31.21 15.88
CA PRO A 559 -17.05 32.41 16.71
C PRO A 559 -18.24 32.36 17.70
N SER A 560 -17.92 32.16 18.98
CA SER A 560 -18.88 32.35 20.06
C SER A 560 -19.14 33.86 20.18
N SER A 561 -20.39 34.25 19.95
CA SER A 561 -20.90 35.60 20.18
C SER A 561 -20.57 36.04 21.62
N SER A 562 -19.78 37.09 21.75
CA SER A 562 -19.49 37.75 23.01
C SER A 562 -20.71 38.51 23.53
N CYS A 563 -21.10 38.29 24.79
CA CYS A 563 -21.61 39.38 25.61
C CYS A 563 -21.47 39.13 27.12
N SER A 564 -20.80 40.10 27.76
CA SER A 564 -20.88 40.56 29.16
C SER A 564 -20.65 39.59 30.34
N ALA A 565 -19.64 39.96 31.12
CA ALA A 565 -19.31 39.47 32.44
C ALA A 565 -20.41 39.75 33.48
N SER A 566 -20.75 38.73 34.28
CA SER A 566 -20.87 38.80 35.75
C SER A 566 -21.29 37.44 36.33
N HIS A 567 -20.80 37.17 37.54
CA HIS A 567 -21.03 35.99 38.40
C HIS A 567 -20.08 34.78 38.26
N GLN A 568 -19.09 34.78 39.16
CA GLN A 568 -18.58 33.56 39.77
C GLN A 568 -19.75 32.78 40.42
N SER A 569 -19.91 31.51 40.04
CA SER A 569 -19.90 30.34 40.94
C SER A 569 -20.73 29.18 40.37
N GLN A 570 -20.25 27.98 40.68
CA GLN A 570 -20.91 26.66 40.56
C GLN A 570 -20.87 25.96 39.20
N LEU A 571 -19.93 24.99 39.15
CA LEU A 571 -20.09 23.73 38.44
C LEU A 571 -21.53 23.21 38.58
N THR A 572 -22.24 23.04 37.47
CA THR A 572 -23.13 21.89 37.24
C THR A 572 -23.63 21.86 35.78
N SER A 573 -23.70 20.65 35.22
CA SER A 573 -24.55 20.23 34.11
C SER A 573 -24.14 20.59 32.66
N GLY A 574 -23.31 19.70 32.07
CA GLY A 574 -23.23 19.46 30.62
C GLY A 574 -24.47 18.73 30.03
N SER A 575 -25.65 18.88 30.62
CA SER A 575 -26.87 18.14 30.25
C SER A 575 -28.00 19.00 29.65
N GLN A 576 -27.78 20.31 29.50
CA GLN A 576 -28.76 21.26 28.96
C GLN A 576 -28.56 21.50 27.45
N TRP A 577 -27.31 21.64 27.01
CA TRP A 577 -26.94 21.75 25.59
C TRP A 577 -27.38 20.52 24.76
N LEU A 578 -27.29 19.32 25.35
CA LEU A 578 -27.74 18.06 24.73
C LEU A 578 -29.27 17.94 24.58
N ARG A 579 -30.04 18.69 25.36
CA ARG A 579 -31.52 18.71 25.26
C ARG A 579 -32.00 19.72 24.21
N GLU A 580 -31.40 20.91 24.17
CA GLU A 580 -31.71 21.93 23.16
C GLU A 580 -31.28 21.50 21.75
N TRP A 581 -30.17 20.76 21.62
CA TRP A 581 -29.72 20.24 20.33
C TRP A 581 -30.61 19.11 19.80
N LYS A 582 -31.09 18.20 20.67
CA LYS A 582 -32.04 17.13 20.28
C LYS A 582 -33.39 17.70 19.82
N GLN A 583 -33.91 18.71 20.52
CA GLN A 583 -35.23 19.26 20.25
C GLN A 583 -35.28 20.06 18.93
N ASN A 584 -34.15 20.68 18.53
CA ASN A 584 -34.03 21.34 17.23
C ASN A 584 -33.77 20.35 16.07
N PHE A 585 -33.13 19.21 16.33
CA PHE A 585 -32.82 18.21 15.29
C PHE A 585 -34.04 17.36 14.91
N ASP A 586 -34.90 17.02 15.86
CA ASP A 586 -36.11 16.23 15.61
C ASP A 586 -37.18 17.02 14.82
N ASN A 587 -37.24 18.35 14.98
CA ASN A 587 -38.15 19.21 14.21
C ASN A 587 -37.72 19.37 12.72
N ILE A 588 -36.45 19.12 12.38
CA ILE A 588 -35.92 19.22 11.01
C ILE A 588 -36.15 17.94 10.20
N GLN A 589 -36.34 16.80 10.87
CA GLN A 589 -36.65 15.53 10.18
C GLN A 589 -38.12 15.40 9.73
N ALA A 590 -39.01 16.29 10.18
CA ALA A 590 -40.44 16.25 9.82
C ALA A 590 -40.81 17.02 8.54
N LEU A 591 -39.86 17.66 7.84
CA LEU A 591 -40.14 18.51 6.67
C LEU A 591 -39.63 17.90 5.35
N SER A 592 -40.33 18.21 4.25
CA SER A 592 -40.03 17.70 2.90
C SER A 592 -38.69 18.26 2.36
N LEU A 593 -38.10 17.58 1.36
CA LEU A 593 -36.76 17.91 0.83
C LEU A 593 -36.68 19.30 0.18
N VAL A 594 -37.82 19.87 -0.27
CA VAL A 594 -37.88 21.19 -0.91
C VAL A 594 -37.79 22.31 0.14
N ASP A 595 -38.40 22.14 1.32
CA ASP A 595 -38.34 23.11 2.42
C ASP A 595 -36.94 23.17 3.08
N ARG A 596 -36.18 22.07 3.01
CA ARG A 596 -34.78 21.99 3.48
C ARG A 596 -33.82 22.78 2.60
N ILE A 597 -34.05 22.80 1.29
CA ILE A 597 -33.23 23.60 0.36
C ILE A 597 -33.55 25.09 0.53
N GLN A 598 -34.80 25.46 0.80
CA GLN A 598 -35.21 26.85 0.99
C GLN A 598 -34.70 27.46 2.32
N SER A 599 -34.53 26.66 3.37
CA SER A 599 -33.92 27.09 4.64
C SER A 599 -32.39 27.23 4.58
N VAL A 600 -31.72 26.41 3.76
CA VAL A 600 -30.28 26.58 3.49
C VAL A 600 -30.04 27.73 2.51
N GLN A 601 -30.94 27.95 1.55
CA GLN A 601 -30.88 29.12 0.67
C GLN A 601 -31.13 30.43 1.43
N SER A 602 -31.96 30.48 2.49
CA SER A 602 -32.13 31.69 3.32
C SER A 602 -30.92 31.99 4.21
N TRP A 603 -30.08 31.00 4.53
CA TRP A 603 -28.78 31.19 5.19
C TRP A 603 -27.69 31.66 4.24
N VAL A 604 -27.75 31.28 2.96
CA VAL A 604 -26.77 31.70 1.93
C VAL A 604 -27.17 33.01 1.25
N SER A 605 -28.45 33.40 1.25
CA SER A 605 -28.95 34.67 0.69
C SER A 605 -29.02 35.82 1.70
N GLY A 606 -28.13 35.81 2.69
CA GLY A 606 -27.80 36.99 3.48
C GLY A 606 -26.87 37.97 2.73
N ALA A 607 -27.18 38.29 1.47
CA ALA A 607 -26.67 39.48 0.81
C ALA A 607 -27.60 39.92 -0.33
N ASP A 608 -27.72 41.25 -0.44
CA ASP A 608 -28.37 42.08 -1.47
C ASP A 608 -29.86 42.37 -1.23
N VAL A 609 -30.31 43.63 -1.22
CA VAL A 609 -30.09 44.68 -2.23
C VAL A 609 -30.00 46.05 -1.51
N LEU A 610 -29.12 46.99 -1.92
CA LEU A 610 -29.49 48.08 -2.84
C LEU A 610 -28.27 48.87 -3.33
N TYR A 611 -28.19 48.98 -4.65
CA TYR A 611 -27.46 50.01 -5.40
C TYR A 611 -27.96 51.42 -5.05
N THR A 612 -27.05 52.38 -4.91
CA THR A 612 -27.08 53.66 -5.65
C THR A 612 -25.69 54.29 -5.67
N THR A 613 -25.22 54.63 -6.87
CA THR A 613 -24.01 55.44 -7.15
C THR A 613 -24.18 56.88 -6.67
N PRO A 614 -23.10 57.61 -6.36
CA PRO A 614 -22.56 58.54 -7.39
C PRO A 614 -21.02 58.74 -7.41
N SER A 615 -20.50 58.95 -8.63
CA SER A 615 -19.37 59.81 -9.08
C SER A 615 -18.12 60.08 -8.20
N SER A 616 -16.94 59.62 -8.69
CA SER A 616 -15.57 60.22 -8.81
C SER A 616 -15.09 61.42 -7.93
N PRO A 617 -13.78 61.77 -7.94
CA PRO A 617 -12.54 61.00 -7.75
C PRO A 617 -11.56 61.71 -6.75
N LYS A 618 -10.55 61.04 -6.18
CA LYS A 618 -9.21 61.62 -5.85
C LYS A 618 -8.25 60.63 -5.19
N ALA A 619 -7.00 60.71 -5.63
CA ALA A 619 -5.84 59.99 -5.12
C ALA A 619 -5.51 60.36 -3.67
N TYR A 620 -5.15 59.36 -2.85
CA TYR A 620 -4.20 59.51 -1.75
C TYR A 620 -3.38 58.23 -1.61
N SER A 621 -2.08 58.40 -1.75
CA SER A 621 -1.03 57.48 -1.30
C SER A 621 -1.06 57.34 0.23
N VAL A 622 -1.11 56.11 0.75
CA VAL A 622 -0.67 55.84 2.12
C VAL A 622 0.25 54.63 2.09
N SER A 623 1.53 54.91 2.33
CA SER A 623 2.59 53.96 2.63
C SER A 623 2.30 53.22 3.93
N PHE A 624 2.25 51.88 3.88
CA PHE A 624 2.41 51.08 5.09
C PHE A 624 3.87 50.68 5.23
N HIS A 625 4.47 51.22 6.28
CA HIS A 625 5.80 50.88 6.76
C HIS A 625 5.90 49.39 7.08
N SER A 626 7.08 48.86 6.76
CA SER A 626 7.63 47.60 7.21
C SER A 626 7.54 47.46 8.73
N ASP A 627 6.96 46.36 9.19
CA ASP A 627 7.45 45.62 10.35
C ASP A 627 7.02 44.16 10.20
N SER A 628 7.78 43.44 9.37
CA SER A 628 7.71 41.99 9.24
C SER A 628 8.39 41.35 10.43
N VAL A 629 7.62 40.88 11.41
CA VAL A 629 8.08 39.88 12.37
C VAL A 629 7.96 38.52 11.67
N GLU A 630 9.09 37.98 11.19
CA GLU A 630 9.23 36.60 10.72
C GLU A 630 8.88 35.63 11.86
N PHE A 631 7.65 35.09 11.87
CA PHE A 631 7.30 33.92 12.68
C PHE A 631 7.50 32.67 11.83
N ARG A 632 8.69 32.08 11.87
CA ARG A 632 8.96 30.75 11.27
C ARG A 632 8.64 29.68 12.33
N SER A 633 7.60 28.89 12.10
CA SER A 633 7.20 27.76 12.96
C SER A 633 8.31 26.70 13.04
N GLN A 634 8.66 26.25 14.25
CA GLN A 634 9.60 25.15 14.50
C GLN A 634 9.13 23.82 13.88
N ALA A 635 7.81 23.61 13.76
CA ALA A 635 7.23 22.43 13.10
C ALA A 635 7.58 22.35 11.59
N LEU A 636 7.95 23.46 10.95
CA LEU A 636 8.40 23.49 9.55
C LEU A 636 9.90 23.18 9.39
N SER A 637 10.65 23.06 10.49
CA SER A 637 12.08 22.76 10.49
C SER A 637 12.41 21.27 10.66
N GLU A 638 11.48 20.48 11.20
CA GLU A 638 11.68 19.06 11.47
C GLU A 638 10.65 18.19 10.74
N TYR A 639 11.11 17.18 10.01
CA TYR A 639 10.24 16.31 9.23
C TYR A 639 9.53 15.30 10.13
N LEU A 640 8.23 15.49 10.36
CA LEU A 640 7.41 14.68 11.28
C LEU A 640 6.91 13.36 10.64
N ALA A 641 7.84 12.51 10.19
CA ALA A 641 7.55 11.32 9.37
C ALA A 641 6.45 10.40 9.94
N LEU A 642 6.47 10.14 11.25
CA LEU A 642 5.56 9.19 11.90
C LEU A 642 4.16 9.76 12.20
N LEU A 643 3.97 11.09 12.12
CA LEU A 643 2.74 11.75 12.58
C LEU A 643 1.49 11.21 11.88
N ILE A 644 1.55 11.03 10.56
CA ILE A 644 0.39 10.57 9.78
C ILE A 644 -0.02 9.16 10.23
N TYR A 645 0.95 8.26 10.38
CA TYR A 645 0.69 6.91 10.88
C TYR A 645 0.09 6.96 12.29
N SER A 646 0.70 7.72 13.21
CA SER A 646 0.23 7.83 14.58
C SER A 646 -1.18 8.39 14.70
N VAL A 647 -1.58 9.33 13.86
CA VAL A 647 -2.94 9.92 13.92
C VAL A 647 -3.97 9.01 13.23
N THR A 648 -3.60 8.34 12.13
CA THR A 648 -4.57 7.60 11.32
C THR A 648 -4.75 6.14 11.74
N GLU A 649 -3.73 5.51 12.32
CA GLU A 649 -3.71 4.06 12.59
C GLU A 649 -3.76 3.71 14.09
N LEU A 650 -3.55 4.68 14.99
CA LEU A 650 -3.53 4.44 16.45
C LEU A 650 -4.80 3.76 16.97
N LEU A 651 -5.98 4.26 16.59
CA LEU A 651 -7.25 3.71 17.09
C LEU A 651 -7.46 2.26 16.65
N PHE A 652 -7.00 1.91 15.45
CA PHE A 652 -7.05 0.53 14.96
C PHE A 652 -6.23 -0.41 15.85
N HIS A 653 -5.02 -0.01 16.24
CA HIS A 653 -4.19 -0.79 17.15
C HIS A 653 -4.78 -0.91 18.56
N VAL A 654 -5.37 0.18 19.08
CA VAL A 654 -6.07 0.16 20.37
C VAL A 654 -7.23 -0.83 20.34
N ASP A 655 -8.03 -0.84 19.27
CA ASP A 655 -9.17 -1.75 19.13
C ASP A 655 -8.73 -3.23 19.08
N LEU A 656 -7.64 -3.55 18.37
CA LEU A 656 -7.11 -4.91 18.32
C LEU A 656 -6.49 -5.34 19.66
N ALA A 657 -5.81 -4.45 20.36
CA ALA A 657 -5.24 -4.72 21.68
C ALA A 657 -6.32 -5.01 22.73
N ARG A 658 -7.49 -4.37 22.67
CA ARG A 658 -8.60 -4.55 23.62
C ARG A 658 -9.22 -5.95 23.64
N SER A 659 -8.95 -6.77 22.63
CA SER A 659 -9.50 -8.12 22.53
C SER A 659 -9.01 -9.05 23.65
N ASP A 660 -7.91 -8.72 24.33
CA ASP A 660 -7.32 -9.51 25.40
C ASP A 660 -7.06 -8.66 26.66
N ARG A 661 -8.13 -8.44 27.44
CA ARG A 661 -8.10 -7.62 28.67
C ARG A 661 -7.34 -8.26 29.84
N THR A 662 -6.91 -9.50 29.71
CA THR A 662 -6.15 -10.17 30.78
C THR A 662 -4.68 -9.74 30.80
N ASN A 663 -4.27 -8.97 29.80
CA ASN A 663 -2.91 -8.51 29.62
C ASN A 663 -2.67 -7.15 30.31
N LEU A 664 -1.73 -7.12 31.26
CA LEU A 664 -1.30 -5.90 31.98
C LEU A 664 -0.88 -4.75 31.05
N GLU A 665 -0.25 -5.05 29.91
CA GLU A 665 0.15 -4.02 28.93
C GLU A 665 -1.06 -3.32 28.30
N VAL A 666 -2.19 -4.02 28.17
CA VAL A 666 -3.45 -3.44 27.66
C VAL A 666 -4.06 -2.52 28.71
N GLU A 667 -4.02 -2.88 29.99
CA GLU A 667 -4.50 -2.03 31.09
C GLU A 667 -3.68 -0.73 31.18
N GLU A 668 -2.35 -0.82 31.07
CA GLU A 668 -1.47 0.35 31.06
C GLU A 668 -1.76 1.27 29.87
N LEU A 669 -1.90 0.71 28.67
CA LEU A 669 -2.28 1.47 27.46
C LEU A 669 -3.62 2.21 27.65
N LEU A 670 -4.63 1.52 28.19
CA LEU A 670 -5.94 2.12 28.45
C LEU A 670 -5.86 3.21 29.53
N SER A 671 -5.03 3.04 30.55
CA SER A 671 -4.78 4.06 31.57
C SER A 671 -4.13 5.31 30.95
N ARG A 672 -3.16 5.15 30.04
CA ARG A 672 -2.55 6.28 29.32
C ARG A 672 -3.54 7.03 28.44
N LEU A 673 -4.45 6.31 27.78
CA LEU A 673 -5.52 6.92 26.98
C LEU A 673 -6.55 7.69 27.83
N ASN A 674 -6.65 7.38 29.13
CA ASN A 674 -7.53 8.09 30.06
C ASN A 674 -6.96 9.42 30.56
N ASP A 675 -5.70 9.74 30.23
CA ASP A 675 -5.11 11.05 30.53
C ASP A 675 -5.85 12.14 29.73
N SER A 676 -6.44 13.10 30.44
CA SER A 676 -7.25 14.16 29.83
C SER A 676 -6.45 15.05 28.87
N HIS A 677 -5.18 15.30 29.16
CA HIS A 677 -4.34 16.16 28.32
C HIS A 677 -3.96 15.44 27.01
N LEU A 678 -3.63 14.16 27.10
CA LEU A 678 -3.34 13.32 25.94
C LEU A 678 -4.58 13.13 25.05
N ALA A 679 -5.75 12.89 25.68
CA ALA A 679 -7.03 12.76 24.98
C ALA A 679 -7.39 14.03 24.19
N ASP A 680 -7.29 15.20 24.84
CA ASP A 680 -7.59 16.48 24.20
C ASP A 680 -6.63 16.78 23.03
N ARG A 681 -5.34 16.47 23.21
CA ARG A 681 -4.33 16.66 22.17
C ARG A 681 -4.58 15.75 20.95
N LEU A 682 -4.88 14.48 21.18
CA LEU A 682 -5.21 13.53 20.12
C LEU A 682 -6.48 13.96 19.36
N ALA A 683 -7.51 14.45 20.07
CA ALA A 683 -8.75 14.92 19.47
C ALA A 683 -8.50 16.07 18.48
N VAL A 684 -7.66 17.05 18.85
CA VAL A 684 -7.28 18.16 17.97
C VAL A 684 -6.54 17.67 16.72
N LEU A 685 -5.57 16.77 16.88
CA LEU A 685 -4.79 16.23 15.76
C LEU A 685 -5.68 15.45 14.77
N LEU A 686 -6.61 14.65 15.29
CA LEU A 686 -7.58 13.93 14.47
C LEU A 686 -8.49 14.91 13.72
N GLN A 687 -9.07 15.90 14.41
CA GLN A 687 -9.94 16.90 13.78
C GLN A 687 -9.22 17.68 12.68
N GLY A 688 -8.01 18.18 12.94
CA GLY A 688 -7.22 18.91 11.95
C GLY A 688 -6.90 18.09 10.70
N HIS A 689 -6.61 16.80 10.86
CA HIS A 689 -6.37 15.90 9.73
C HIS A 689 -7.64 15.67 8.90
N TYR A 690 -8.80 15.47 9.53
CA TYR A 690 -10.07 15.26 8.82
C TYR A 690 -10.61 16.55 8.16
N SER A 691 -10.36 17.72 8.73
CA SER A 691 -10.78 19.01 8.17
C SER A 691 -9.93 19.44 6.97
N ASN A 692 -8.62 19.12 6.96
CA ASN A 692 -7.70 19.49 5.88
C ASN A 692 -7.63 18.46 4.74
N ASN A 693 -8.33 17.33 4.83
CA ASN A 693 -8.27 16.27 3.83
C ASN A 693 -9.66 15.74 3.43
N PRO A 694 -10.35 16.35 2.45
CA PRO A 694 -11.71 15.97 2.04
C PRO A 694 -11.81 14.53 1.47
N LEU A 695 -10.68 13.91 1.10
CA LEU A 695 -10.63 12.52 0.63
C LEU A 695 -10.75 11.49 1.79
N THR A 696 -10.49 11.89 3.04
CA THR A 696 -10.67 11.00 4.20
C THR A 696 -12.12 10.92 4.66
N ALA A 697 -12.95 11.91 4.34
CA ALA A 697 -14.41 11.88 4.57
C ALA A 697 -15.14 10.78 3.77
N LEU A 698 -14.47 10.25 2.73
CA LEU A 698 -14.95 9.28 1.75
C LEU A 698 -14.56 7.82 2.03
N ARG A 699 -13.65 7.54 2.98
CA ARG A 699 -13.32 6.16 3.43
C ARG A 699 -14.40 5.56 4.33
N ARG A 700 -15.69 5.78 4.03
CA ARG A 700 -16.78 5.50 4.96
C ARG A 700 -17.80 4.51 4.44
N GLU A 701 -17.56 3.22 4.68
CA GLU A 701 -18.63 2.24 4.98
C GLU A 701 -18.21 1.29 6.11
N THR A 702 -18.28 1.79 7.35
CA THR A 702 -18.76 1.06 8.53
C THR A 702 -19.32 2.11 9.52
N PRO A 703 -20.35 1.79 10.33
CA PRO A 703 -21.15 2.79 11.05
C PRO A 703 -20.44 3.28 12.32
N GLY A 704 -19.51 4.22 12.19
CA GLY A 704 -18.76 4.80 13.33
C GLY A 704 -18.84 6.33 13.45
N LYS A 705 -19.68 7.00 12.66
CA LYS A 705 -19.55 8.45 12.41
C LYS A 705 -20.04 9.38 13.53
N SER A 706 -20.75 8.87 14.53
CA SER A 706 -21.14 9.64 15.74
C SER A 706 -20.36 9.18 16.99
N TRP A 707 -19.48 8.18 16.82
CA TRP A 707 -18.85 7.45 17.90
C TRP A 707 -17.55 8.12 18.37
N ALA A 708 -16.68 8.62 17.47
CA ALA A 708 -15.31 9.06 17.83
C ALA A 708 -15.22 10.11 18.98
N ALA A 709 -16.07 11.13 19.00
CA ALA A 709 -16.05 12.15 20.07
C ALA A 709 -16.80 11.73 21.35
N LYS A 710 -17.83 10.87 21.24
CA LYS A 710 -18.57 10.33 22.40
C LYS A 710 -17.88 9.10 23.01
N SER A 711 -16.95 8.47 22.30
CA SER A 711 -16.37 7.18 22.68
C SER A 711 -15.08 7.27 23.43
N PHE A 712 -14.36 8.40 23.38
CA PHE A 712 -13.13 8.52 24.16
C PHE A 712 -13.37 8.35 25.67
N ARG A 713 -14.47 8.90 26.19
CA ARG A 713 -14.90 8.68 27.59
C ARG A 713 -15.66 7.38 27.83
N ALA A 714 -16.24 6.74 26.80
CA ALA A 714 -16.94 5.46 26.92
C ALA A 714 -15.99 4.24 26.79
N LEU A 715 -14.89 4.40 26.04
CA LEU A 715 -13.82 3.41 25.88
C LEU A 715 -12.96 3.27 27.15
N ALA A 716 -13.00 4.29 28.01
CA ALA A 716 -12.32 4.46 29.30
C ALA A 716 -13.07 3.87 30.51
N GLN A 717 -14.37 3.58 30.39
CA GLN A 717 -15.17 3.14 31.54
C GLN A 717 -15.00 1.63 31.80
N PRO A 718 -14.93 1.19 33.07
CA PRO A 718 -15.09 -0.22 33.39
C PRO A 718 -16.47 -0.66 32.90
N LEU A 719 -16.53 -1.71 32.07
CA LEU A 719 -17.80 -2.39 31.85
C LEU A 719 -18.19 -2.98 33.20
N ALA A 720 -19.17 -2.36 33.87
CA ALA A 720 -19.76 -2.92 35.06
C ALA A 720 -20.27 -4.32 34.74
N SER A 721 -19.89 -5.28 35.57
CA SER A 721 -20.32 -6.68 35.49
C SER A 721 -21.84 -6.79 35.43
N THR A 722 -22.35 -7.39 34.35
CA THR A 722 -23.64 -8.09 34.31
C THR A 722 -23.44 -9.42 33.66
#